data_AF-A0A963PL67-F1
#
_entry.id   AF-A0A963PL67-F1
#
_cell.length_a   1.000
_cell.length_b   1.000
_cell.length_c   1.000
_cell.angle_alpha   90.00
_cell.angle_beta   90.00
_cell.angle_gamma   90.00
#
_symmetry.space_group_name_H-M   'P 1'
#
loop_
_entity.id
_entity.type
_entity.pdbx_description
1 polymer ?
#
loop_
_entity_poly.entity_id
_entity_poly.type
_entity_poly.pdbx_seq_one_letter_code
_entity_poly.pdbx_strand_id
1 'polypeptide(L)'
;MAEPDTKSIRIRGARTHNLKNIDLDLPRNRLVVITGLSGSGKSSLAFDTLYAEGQRRYVESLSAYARQFLQRMDKPDVDVIEGLSPAISIEQKATSHNPRSTVGTVTEIHDYLRLLYARAGTPYCPDHALPLQAQSVSQMVDAVLALPDDTRLMILAPVVRDRKGEFAELFADMQSQGFVRFRIDGEAVEAGDLPALKKTEKHDVDVVIDRVKIHRELHDSLRQRLAESFEAALRIADGRAIALEMDAPGQGVKDSAPAGAEHLFSSKFACPVCSYSLAEMEPRLFSFNSPIGACPGCDGLGQVTAFDPERIVAFPSLSLASGAVKGWDRRNAYTFSMLESVARHYGFDIDAPFEALPAEAREVLLRGSGETAIEFVYEAEGAAGRRRSVKRSHPFEGILPNLARRFKETDSLAVREDLARYMTAQPCPDCGGARLRREARHVYLVDAEDDTRRPIYEVEHATLRDCLAIFDGLRLAGAKAGIADKVVREIRSRLKFLNDVGLNYLSLDRNADSLSGGESQRIRLASQIGSGLTGVMYVLDEPSIGLHQRDNARLIGTLRHLRDLGNSVLVVEHDEEAIRAADHCIDMGPGAGVHGGRVIAQGTPDEVAANPESLTGRYLSGALRIAVPARRVERRGQAWGARGDTATELHISGARGNNLQRVEVEIPVGLFTCVTGVSGSGKSTLVNDTLYAAVARKLYNSHAEPAPHDTIEGIEAFDKVINVDQSPIGRTPRSNPATYTGLFTPIRE
;
A
#
# COMPACT_ATOMS: atom_id res chain seq x y z
N MET A 1 43.92 30.67 25.20
CA MET A 1 42.59 30.03 25.24
C MET A 1 42.66 28.82 24.33
N ALA A 2 42.63 27.61 24.89
CA ALA A 2 42.65 26.38 24.10
C ALA A 2 41.37 26.31 23.24
N GLU A 3 41.51 25.91 21.97
CA GLU A 3 40.35 25.57 21.13
C GLU A 3 39.49 24.54 21.87
N PRO A 4 38.16 24.73 21.95
CA PRO A 4 37.30 23.71 22.53
C PRO A 4 37.44 22.43 21.70
N ASP A 5 37.83 21.35 22.38
CA ASP A 5 38.01 20.03 21.77
C ASP A 5 36.64 19.53 21.26
N THR A 6 36.35 19.82 19.99
CA THR A 6 35.07 19.61 19.29
C THR A 6 34.75 18.14 19.01
N LYS A 7 35.53 17.21 19.59
CA LYS A 7 35.53 15.77 19.30
C LYS A 7 34.56 14.94 20.15
N SER A 8 33.96 15.50 21.20
CA SER A 8 33.08 14.76 22.12
C SER A 8 31.76 15.50 22.41
N ILE A 9 30.68 14.76 22.63
CA ILE A 9 29.43 15.25 23.24
C ILE A 9 29.58 15.11 24.75
N ARG A 10 29.54 16.24 25.48
CA ARG A 10 29.74 16.25 26.93
C ARG A 10 28.42 16.49 27.63
N ILE A 11 28.07 15.59 28.53
CA ILE A 11 26.83 15.61 29.31
C ILE A 11 27.23 15.78 30.77
N ARG A 12 26.66 16.78 31.44
CA ARG A 12 26.90 17.03 32.87
C ARG A 12 25.59 17.11 33.63
N GLY A 13 25.51 16.34 34.72
CA GLY A 13 24.39 16.32 35.65
C GLY A 13 23.06 15.86 35.06
N ALA A 14 23.03 14.81 34.24
CA ALA A 14 21.75 14.29 33.73
C ALA A 14 20.96 13.55 34.83
N ARG A 15 19.69 13.95 35.01
CA ARG A 15 18.79 13.51 36.10
C ARG A 15 17.39 13.11 35.62
N THR A 16 17.19 13.04 34.31
CA THR A 16 15.89 12.67 33.72
C THR A 16 15.44 11.28 34.22
N HIS A 17 14.20 11.17 34.71
CA HIS A 17 13.63 9.96 35.33
C HIS A 17 14.45 9.40 36.51
N ASN A 18 15.14 8.27 36.32
CA ASN A 18 15.90 7.59 37.37
C ASN A 18 17.41 7.84 37.33
N LEU A 19 17.89 8.67 36.39
CA LEU A 19 19.30 9.01 36.25
C LEU A 19 19.83 9.71 37.52
N LYS A 20 21.02 9.31 37.98
CA LYS A 20 21.61 9.72 39.26
C LYS A 20 22.67 10.80 39.07
N ASN A 21 22.29 11.93 38.46
CA ASN A 21 23.18 13.06 38.20
C ASN A 21 24.46 12.63 37.46
N ILE A 22 24.28 11.97 36.32
CA ILE A 22 25.38 11.33 35.59
C ILE A 22 26.14 12.33 34.73
N ASP A 23 27.46 12.16 34.71
CA ASP A 23 28.39 12.88 33.83
C ASP A 23 28.99 11.90 32.82
N LEU A 24 28.98 12.26 31.54
CA LEU A 24 29.37 11.36 30.47
C LEU A 24 29.96 12.12 29.27
N ASP A 25 31.00 11.56 28.66
CA ASP A 25 31.66 12.11 27.47
C ASP A 25 31.59 11.09 26.33
N LEU A 26 30.77 11.37 25.32
CA LEU A 26 30.57 10.48 24.17
C LEU A 26 31.45 10.90 22.99
N PRO A 27 32.11 9.97 22.29
CA PRO A 27 32.86 10.31 21.09
C PRO A 27 31.92 10.67 19.93
N ARG A 28 32.22 11.77 19.23
CA ARG A 28 31.47 12.16 18.01
C ARG A 28 31.90 11.32 16.81
N ASN A 29 30.98 11.18 15.86
CA ASN A 29 31.16 10.45 14.59
C ASN A 29 31.56 8.98 14.80
N ARG A 30 31.02 8.39 15.87
CA ARG A 30 31.24 7.00 16.27
C ARG A 30 29.90 6.27 16.43
N LEU A 31 29.96 4.96 16.31
CA LEU A 31 28.88 4.05 16.67
C LEU A 31 28.98 3.76 18.17
N VAL A 32 28.08 4.35 18.94
CA VAL A 32 28.00 4.22 20.40
C VAL A 32 26.82 3.32 20.76
N VAL A 33 27.05 2.27 21.54
CA VAL A 33 26.01 1.38 22.03
C VAL A 33 25.77 1.58 23.53
N ILE A 34 24.53 1.87 23.91
CA ILE A 34 24.08 1.91 25.30
C ILE A 34 23.41 0.58 25.62
N THR A 35 23.90 -0.11 26.64
CA THR A 35 23.43 -1.42 27.08
C THR A 35 23.20 -1.46 28.59
N GLY A 36 22.77 -2.60 29.12
CA GLY A 36 22.43 -2.79 30.54
C GLY A 36 20.97 -3.25 30.76
N LEU A 37 20.57 -3.46 32.01
CA LEU A 37 19.29 -4.08 32.35
C LEU A 37 18.05 -3.30 31.87
N SER A 38 16.92 -4.00 31.67
CA SER A 38 15.64 -3.33 31.41
C SER A 38 15.28 -2.39 32.56
N GLY A 39 14.92 -1.14 32.25
CA GLY A 39 14.65 -0.11 33.25
C GLY A 39 15.90 0.48 33.94
N SER A 40 17.12 0.23 33.46
CA SER A 40 18.34 0.80 34.05
C SER A 40 18.57 2.28 33.74
N GLY A 41 17.76 2.89 32.87
CA GLY A 41 17.87 4.29 32.46
C GLY A 41 18.45 4.53 31.05
N LYS A 42 18.62 3.47 30.24
CA LYS A 42 19.13 3.56 28.85
C LYS A 42 18.32 4.54 28.00
N SER A 43 17.01 4.31 27.91
CA SER A 43 16.10 5.14 27.10
C SER A 43 15.99 6.56 27.68
N SER A 44 16.06 6.70 29.01
CA SER A 44 16.07 8.01 29.67
C SER A 44 17.28 8.85 29.25
N LEU A 45 18.47 8.23 29.15
CA LEU A 45 19.66 8.91 28.65
C LEU A 45 19.59 9.17 27.13
N ALA A 46 19.26 8.15 26.34
CA ALA A 46 19.32 8.22 24.88
C ALA A 46 18.21 9.10 24.28
N PHE A 47 16.97 8.84 24.66
CA PHE A 47 15.78 9.48 24.07
C PHE A 47 15.33 10.70 24.87
N ASP A 48 15.08 10.53 26.17
CA ASP A 48 14.46 11.57 26.99
C ASP A 48 15.44 12.71 27.35
N THR A 49 16.74 12.46 27.28
CA THR A 49 17.79 13.48 27.46
C THR A 49 18.45 13.89 26.14
N LEU A 50 19.22 13.01 25.49
CA LEU A 50 20.07 13.39 24.37
C LEU A 50 19.30 13.74 23.09
N TYR A 51 18.40 12.86 22.65
CA TYR A 51 17.56 13.13 21.49
C TYR A 51 16.63 14.33 21.74
N ALA A 52 15.94 14.35 22.88
CA ALA A 52 15.03 15.44 23.23
C ALA A 52 15.71 16.81 23.19
N GLU A 53 16.91 16.93 23.79
CA GLU A 53 17.66 18.18 23.77
C GLU A 53 18.22 18.53 22.39
N GLY A 54 18.68 17.55 21.62
CA GLY A 54 19.21 17.75 20.27
C GLY A 54 18.13 18.20 19.28
N GLN A 55 16.94 17.61 19.36
CA GLN A 55 15.78 18.02 18.58
C GLN A 55 15.30 19.42 19.01
N ARG A 56 15.15 19.66 20.30
CA ARG A 56 14.67 20.95 20.84
C ARG A 56 15.56 22.10 20.37
N ARG A 57 16.89 22.00 20.56
CA ARG A 57 17.84 23.04 20.15
C ARG A 57 17.78 23.34 18.66
N TYR A 58 17.61 22.32 17.82
CA TYR A 58 17.46 22.51 16.38
C TYR A 58 16.14 23.21 16.03
N VAL A 59 15.01 22.75 16.57
CA VAL A 59 13.70 23.33 16.24
C VAL A 59 13.56 24.77 16.78
N GLU A 60 14.17 25.09 17.93
CA GLU A 60 14.25 26.47 18.47
C GLU A 60 15.02 27.45 17.57
N SER A 61 15.82 26.94 16.64
CA SER A 61 16.56 27.73 15.65
C SER A 61 15.72 28.03 14.39
N LEU A 62 14.66 27.27 14.12
CA LEU A 62 13.88 27.38 12.87
C LEU A 62 13.06 28.68 12.78
N SER A 63 12.45 29.13 13.88
CA SER A 63 11.70 30.39 13.91
C SER A 63 11.51 30.92 15.32
N ALA A 64 11.30 32.24 15.45
CA ALA A 64 10.94 32.88 16.71
C ALA A 64 9.62 32.32 17.28
N TYR A 65 8.68 31.95 16.41
CA TYR A 65 7.41 31.32 16.80
C TYR A 65 7.62 29.92 17.39
N ALA A 66 8.40 29.06 16.70
CA ALA A 66 8.73 27.72 17.20
C ALA A 66 9.41 27.77 18.57
N ARG A 67 10.30 28.76 18.78
CA ARG A 67 10.95 28.98 20.08
C ARG A 67 9.96 29.29 21.20
N GLN A 68 8.96 30.14 20.96
CA GLN A 68 7.92 30.44 21.96
C GLN A 68 7.06 29.21 22.29
N PHE A 69 6.77 28.37 21.30
CA PHE A 69 5.99 27.15 21.50
C PHE A 69 6.77 26.12 22.33
N LEU A 70 8.03 25.87 21.98
CA LEU A 70 8.89 24.88 22.65
C LEU A 70 9.26 25.27 24.08
N GLN A 71 9.28 26.56 24.41
CA GLN A 71 9.50 27.01 25.80
C GLN A 71 8.39 26.57 26.77
N ARG A 72 7.22 26.15 26.27
CA ARG A 72 6.14 25.59 27.09
C ARG A 72 6.26 24.09 27.33
N MET A 73 7.18 23.41 26.63
CA MET A 73 7.43 21.99 26.84
C MET A 73 8.44 21.79 27.98
N ASP A 74 8.27 20.71 28.73
CA ASP A 74 9.21 20.36 29.79
C ASP A 74 10.59 20.08 29.19
N LYS A 75 11.60 20.76 29.72
CA LYS A 75 12.99 20.53 29.32
C LYS A 75 13.54 19.29 30.02
N PRO A 76 14.39 18.50 29.36
CA PRO A 76 15.11 17.43 30.03
C PRO A 76 15.89 17.96 31.24
N ASP A 77 15.84 17.24 32.37
CA ASP A 77 16.58 17.61 33.58
C ASP A 77 18.06 17.24 33.41
N VAL A 78 18.85 18.23 33.02
CA VAL A 78 20.30 18.17 32.81
C VAL A 78 20.92 19.54 33.07
N ASP A 79 22.12 19.59 33.65
CA ASP A 79 22.78 20.88 33.91
C ASP A 79 23.29 21.49 32.61
N VAL A 80 24.14 20.74 31.90
CA VAL A 80 24.77 21.20 30.65
C VAL A 80 24.96 20.04 29.69
N ILE A 81 24.68 20.29 28.40
CA ILE A 81 25.10 19.42 27.29
C ILE A 81 25.83 20.27 26.25
N GLU A 82 27.08 19.90 25.94
CA GLU A 82 27.94 20.55 24.94
C GLU A 82 28.25 19.60 23.77
N GLY A 83 28.47 20.16 22.58
CA GLY A 83 28.86 19.38 21.39
C GLY A 83 27.72 18.59 20.74
N LEU A 84 26.46 18.86 21.11
CA LEU A 84 25.29 18.15 20.60
C LEU A 84 24.97 18.54 19.15
N SER A 85 24.79 17.53 18.30
CA SER A 85 24.30 17.69 16.93
C SER A 85 22.76 17.69 16.87
N PRO A 86 22.13 18.21 15.80
CA PRO A 86 20.71 17.96 15.53
C PRO A 86 20.42 16.46 15.59
N ALA A 87 19.36 16.09 16.32
CA ALA A 87 19.09 14.70 16.63
C ALA A 87 17.85 14.16 15.88
N ILE A 88 17.93 12.91 15.43
CA ILE A 88 16.83 12.17 14.81
C ILE A 88 16.66 10.83 15.53
N SER A 89 15.47 10.56 16.06
CA SER A 89 15.15 9.27 16.66
C SER A 89 14.59 8.27 15.64
N ILE A 90 14.94 7.00 15.80
CA ILE A 90 14.43 5.87 15.03
C ILE A 90 13.90 4.82 16.03
N GLU A 91 12.67 5.04 16.47
CA GLU A 91 11.93 4.22 17.45
C GLU A 91 10.91 3.30 16.78
N GLN A 92 10.39 2.32 17.52
CA GLN A 92 9.34 1.40 17.10
C GLN A 92 7.92 1.97 17.18
N LYS A 93 7.76 3.25 17.53
CA LYS A 93 6.43 3.87 17.56
C LYS A 93 5.78 3.73 16.20
N ALA A 94 4.57 3.19 16.19
CA ALA A 94 3.80 2.96 14.98
C ALA A 94 3.78 4.23 14.13
N THR A 95 4.13 4.09 12.85
CA THR A 95 3.87 5.12 11.85
C THR A 95 2.38 5.46 11.87
N SER A 96 2.06 6.73 11.61
CA SER A 96 0.68 7.24 11.58
C SER A 96 -0.29 6.27 10.92
N HIS A 97 -1.40 5.97 11.62
CA HIS A 97 -2.48 5.11 11.12
C HIS A 97 -3.26 5.81 10.00
N ASN A 98 -2.71 5.73 8.78
CA ASN A 98 -3.33 6.27 7.59
C ASN A 98 -3.45 5.16 6.55
N PRO A 99 -4.68 4.74 6.19
CA PRO A 99 -4.90 3.63 5.26
C PRO A 99 -4.39 3.91 3.83
N ARG A 100 -4.11 5.18 3.51
CA ARG A 100 -3.48 5.57 2.23
C ARG A 100 -1.97 5.47 2.25
N SER A 101 -1.34 5.30 3.41
CA SER A 101 0.12 5.20 3.51
C SER A 101 0.60 3.80 3.13
N THR A 102 1.58 3.73 2.24
CA THR A 102 2.26 2.51 1.83
C THR A 102 3.76 2.59 2.08
N VAL A 103 4.46 1.47 1.96
CA VAL A 103 5.93 1.44 1.99
C VAL A 103 6.51 2.43 0.97
N GLY A 104 5.96 2.47 -0.24
CA GLY A 104 6.38 3.37 -1.31
C GLY A 104 6.20 4.85 -0.98
N THR A 105 5.14 5.23 -0.26
CA THR A 105 4.94 6.63 0.16
C THR A 105 5.84 7.01 1.34
N VAL A 106 6.03 6.11 2.31
CA VAL A 106 6.90 6.36 3.48
C VAL A 106 8.37 6.48 3.09
N THR A 107 8.77 5.76 2.04
CA THR A 107 10.15 5.77 1.51
C THR A 107 10.37 6.81 0.43
N GLU A 108 9.34 7.57 0.04
CA GLU A 108 9.32 8.50 -1.09
C GLU A 108 9.61 7.86 -2.46
N ILE A 109 9.80 6.54 -2.53
CA ILE A 109 10.04 5.82 -3.79
C ILE A 109 8.85 6.00 -4.74
N HIS A 110 7.63 5.98 -4.20
CA HIS A 110 6.41 6.26 -4.98
C HIS A 110 6.48 7.63 -5.67
N ASP A 111 7.03 8.66 -5.01
CA ASP A 111 7.12 9.99 -5.59
C ASP A 111 8.14 10.07 -6.73
N TYR A 112 9.26 9.35 -6.60
CA TYR A 112 10.21 9.20 -7.70
C TYR A 112 9.63 8.36 -8.85
N LEU A 113 8.87 7.31 -8.56
CA LEU A 113 8.16 6.53 -9.59
C LEU A 113 7.17 7.40 -10.35
N ARG A 114 6.35 8.20 -9.65
CA ARG A 114 5.41 9.15 -10.27
C ARG A 114 6.13 10.13 -11.19
N LEU A 115 7.28 10.66 -10.77
CA LEU A 115 8.09 11.54 -11.59
C LEU A 115 8.66 10.80 -12.81
N LEU A 116 9.15 9.56 -12.63
CA LEU A 116 9.69 8.73 -13.71
C LEU A 116 8.63 8.41 -14.76
N TYR A 117 7.46 7.93 -14.35
CA TYR A 117 6.37 7.59 -15.27
C TYR A 117 5.82 8.82 -16.00
N ALA A 118 5.78 9.98 -15.35
CA ALA A 118 5.38 11.23 -16.00
C ALA A 118 6.37 11.70 -17.08
N ARG A 119 7.68 11.45 -16.90
CA ARG A 119 8.72 11.97 -17.79
C ARG A 119 9.20 10.98 -18.84
N ALA A 120 9.23 9.69 -18.52
CA ALA A 120 9.75 8.63 -19.39
C ALA A 120 8.68 7.59 -19.79
N GLY A 121 7.53 7.57 -19.12
CA GLY A 121 6.44 6.68 -19.47
C GLY A 121 5.91 6.91 -20.89
N THR A 122 5.40 5.85 -21.48
CA THR A 122 4.67 5.89 -22.75
C THR A 122 3.22 5.53 -22.46
N PRO A 123 2.26 6.44 -22.70
CA PRO A 123 0.85 6.17 -22.50
C PRO A 123 0.31 5.32 -23.66
N TYR A 124 -0.62 4.41 -23.37
CA TYR A 124 -1.25 3.52 -24.35
C TYR A 124 -2.77 3.63 -24.28
N CYS A 125 -3.45 3.38 -25.40
CA CYS A 125 -4.90 3.29 -25.43
C CYS A 125 -5.38 2.07 -24.63
N PRO A 126 -6.29 2.23 -23.65
CA PRO A 126 -6.82 1.11 -22.88
C PRO A 126 -7.62 0.07 -23.67
N ASP A 127 -8.13 0.43 -24.86
CA ASP A 127 -8.97 -0.45 -25.68
C ASP A 127 -8.19 -1.05 -26.86
N HIS A 128 -7.25 -0.30 -27.45
CA HIS A 128 -6.52 -0.70 -28.66
C HIS A 128 -5.06 -1.09 -28.39
N ALA A 129 -4.53 -0.84 -27.19
CA ALA A 129 -3.14 -1.11 -26.81
C ALA A 129 -2.09 -0.50 -27.76
N LEU A 130 -2.44 0.63 -28.40
CA LEU A 130 -1.53 1.42 -29.25
C LEU A 130 -0.90 2.56 -28.46
N PRO A 131 0.38 2.90 -28.72
CA PRO A 131 1.06 4.00 -28.04
C PRO A 131 0.40 5.32 -28.45
N LEU A 132 0.08 6.15 -27.46
CA LEU A 132 -0.42 7.49 -27.70
C LEU A 132 0.81 8.39 -27.87
N GLN A 133 0.82 9.14 -28.97
CA GLN A 133 1.87 10.10 -29.25
C GLN A 133 1.28 11.50 -29.28
N ALA A 134 1.99 12.43 -28.65
CA ALA A 134 1.75 13.85 -28.79
C ALA A 134 2.93 14.44 -29.58
N GLN A 135 2.62 15.20 -30.61
CA GLN A 135 3.60 15.87 -31.46
C GLN A 135 3.32 17.37 -31.44
N SER A 136 4.37 18.19 -31.44
CA SER A 136 4.19 19.63 -31.66
C SER A 136 3.88 19.90 -33.13
N VAL A 137 3.23 21.04 -33.43
CA VAL A 137 2.98 21.44 -34.83
C VAL A 137 4.28 21.42 -35.65
N SER A 138 5.39 21.89 -35.09
CA SER A 138 6.71 21.81 -35.75
C SER A 138 7.12 20.38 -36.09
N GLN A 139 6.93 19.42 -35.18
CA GLN A 139 7.23 18.00 -35.43
C GLN A 139 6.30 17.39 -36.48
N MET A 140 5.01 17.77 -36.49
CA MET A 140 4.07 17.33 -37.53
C MET A 140 4.51 17.82 -38.91
N VAL A 141 4.87 19.10 -38.99
CA VAL A 141 5.36 19.73 -40.23
C VAL A 141 6.67 19.07 -40.68
N ASP A 142 7.62 18.85 -39.76
CA ASP A 142 8.89 18.19 -40.07
C ASP A 142 8.69 16.75 -40.55
N ALA A 143 7.76 16.01 -39.95
CA ALA A 143 7.40 14.65 -40.38
C ALA A 143 6.81 14.63 -41.79
N VAL A 144 5.91 15.56 -42.11
CA VAL A 144 5.34 15.71 -43.45
C VAL A 144 6.40 16.13 -44.47
N LEU A 145 7.27 17.08 -44.13
CA LEU A 145 8.35 17.54 -45.03
C LEU A 145 9.42 16.46 -45.27
N ALA A 146 9.48 15.41 -44.45
CA ALA A 146 10.39 14.28 -44.63
C ALA A 146 9.90 13.26 -45.69
N LEU A 147 8.66 13.37 -46.17
CA LEU A 147 8.10 12.51 -47.21
C LEU A 147 8.79 12.75 -48.57
N PRO A 148 8.70 11.80 -49.52
CA PRO A 148 9.29 11.94 -50.85
C PRO A 148 8.84 13.20 -51.60
N ASP A 149 9.70 13.70 -52.48
CA ASP A 149 9.38 14.83 -53.34
C ASP A 149 8.23 14.45 -54.30
N ASP A 150 7.41 15.42 -54.70
CA ASP A 150 6.19 15.25 -55.50
C ASP A 150 4.98 14.57 -54.82
N THR A 151 5.09 14.16 -53.54
CA THR A 151 3.94 13.60 -52.79
C THR A 151 2.83 14.65 -52.61
N ARG A 152 1.60 14.28 -52.98
CA ARG A 152 0.41 15.12 -52.79
C ARG A 152 -0.28 14.71 -51.49
N LEU A 153 -0.61 15.69 -50.66
CA LEU A 153 -1.19 15.47 -49.34
C LEU A 153 -2.48 16.26 -49.17
N MET A 154 -3.42 15.64 -48.47
CA MET A 154 -4.63 16.27 -47.98
C MET A 154 -4.54 16.36 -46.45
N ILE A 155 -4.57 17.58 -45.91
CA ILE A 155 -4.62 17.81 -44.46
C ILE A 155 -6.08 17.82 -44.03
N LEU A 156 -6.41 16.92 -43.12
CA LEU A 156 -7.75 16.60 -42.68
C LEU A 156 -7.87 16.84 -41.16
N ALA A 157 -9.03 17.34 -40.73
CA ALA A 157 -9.39 17.45 -39.32
C ALA A 157 -10.44 16.39 -38.97
N PRO A 158 -10.09 15.30 -38.24
CA PRO A 158 -11.02 14.22 -37.90
C PRO A 158 -11.96 14.64 -36.77
N VAL A 159 -13.09 15.25 -37.12
CA VAL A 159 -14.08 15.78 -36.17
C VAL A 159 -14.93 14.67 -35.55
N VAL A 160 -15.23 13.60 -36.30
CA VAL A 160 -16.00 12.44 -35.82
C VAL A 160 -15.26 11.16 -36.16
N ARG A 161 -15.13 10.26 -35.18
CA ARG A 161 -14.56 8.92 -35.36
C ARG A 161 -15.36 7.87 -34.61
N ASP A 162 -15.75 6.81 -35.31
CA ASP A 162 -16.47 5.62 -34.81
C ASP A 162 -17.70 5.96 -33.93
N ARG A 163 -18.44 7.02 -34.27
CA ARG A 163 -19.62 7.47 -33.52
C ARG A 163 -20.91 7.31 -34.30
N LYS A 164 -21.98 6.92 -33.59
CA LYS A 164 -23.33 6.84 -34.15
C LYS A 164 -23.98 8.21 -34.18
N GLY A 165 -24.58 8.59 -35.30
CA GLY A 165 -25.28 9.88 -35.42
C GLY A 165 -25.46 10.36 -36.84
N GLU A 166 -26.32 11.36 -36.99
CA GLU A 166 -26.70 11.99 -38.27
C GLU A 166 -25.82 13.22 -38.58
N PHE A 167 -25.18 13.79 -37.56
CA PHE A 167 -24.20 14.91 -37.62
C PHE A 167 -24.60 16.15 -38.44
N ALA A 168 -25.90 16.35 -38.73
CA ALA A 168 -26.38 17.48 -39.54
C ALA A 168 -26.01 18.86 -38.96
N GLU A 169 -26.11 19.05 -37.64
CA GLU A 169 -25.70 20.28 -36.96
C GLU A 169 -24.20 20.56 -37.12
N LEU A 170 -23.37 19.51 -37.02
CA LEU A 170 -21.92 19.63 -37.21
C LEU A 170 -21.58 20.09 -38.63
N PHE A 171 -22.24 19.53 -39.65
CA PHE A 171 -22.02 19.96 -41.04
C PHE A 171 -22.42 21.41 -41.25
N ALA A 172 -23.57 21.85 -40.70
CA ALA A 172 -24.01 23.23 -40.79
C ALA A 172 -23.02 24.20 -40.11
N ASP A 173 -22.52 23.84 -38.92
CA ASP A 173 -21.51 24.63 -38.20
C ASP A 173 -20.21 24.76 -39.00
N MET A 174 -19.71 23.66 -39.58
CA MET A 174 -18.48 23.69 -40.39
C MET A 174 -18.66 24.49 -41.69
N GLN A 175 -19.82 24.40 -42.34
CA GLN A 175 -20.13 25.21 -43.52
C GLN A 175 -20.20 26.70 -43.18
N SER A 176 -20.76 27.08 -42.02
CA SER A 176 -20.80 28.48 -41.56
C SER A 176 -19.40 29.07 -41.34
N GLN A 177 -18.42 28.22 -41.01
CA GLN A 177 -17.01 28.58 -40.87
C GLN A 177 -16.24 28.59 -42.20
N GLY A 178 -16.91 28.26 -43.31
CA GLY A 178 -16.36 28.30 -44.67
C GLY A 178 -15.76 27.00 -45.20
N PHE A 179 -15.94 25.87 -44.49
CA PHE A 179 -15.47 24.57 -44.98
C PHE A 179 -16.41 23.99 -46.03
N VAL A 180 -15.86 23.73 -47.22
CA VAL A 180 -16.61 23.29 -48.42
C VAL A 180 -16.39 21.81 -48.77
N ARG A 181 -15.47 21.11 -48.10
CA ARG A 181 -15.13 19.72 -48.41
C ARG A 181 -15.00 18.87 -47.15
N PHE A 182 -15.54 17.66 -47.25
CA PHE A 182 -15.55 16.68 -46.18
C PHE A 182 -15.12 15.32 -46.73
N ARG A 183 -14.60 14.45 -45.87
CA ARG A 183 -14.42 13.03 -46.14
C ARG A 183 -15.30 12.27 -45.18
N ILE A 184 -16.25 11.50 -45.69
CA ILE A 184 -17.22 10.75 -44.89
C ILE A 184 -17.07 9.27 -45.21
N ASP A 185 -16.82 8.45 -44.20
CA ASP A 185 -16.64 6.99 -44.34
C ASP A 185 -15.62 6.59 -45.44
N GLY A 186 -14.61 7.45 -45.66
CA GLY A 186 -13.55 7.26 -46.66
C GLY A 186 -13.79 7.97 -47.99
N GLU A 187 -14.99 8.44 -48.29
CA GLU A 187 -15.34 9.12 -49.54
C GLU A 187 -15.28 10.64 -49.42
N ALA A 188 -14.63 11.31 -50.37
CA ALA A 188 -14.54 12.78 -50.39
C ALA A 188 -15.79 13.38 -51.03
N VAL A 189 -16.51 14.21 -50.28
CA VAL A 189 -17.76 14.87 -50.70
C VAL A 189 -17.65 16.39 -50.55
N GLU A 190 -18.28 17.13 -51.47
CA GLU A 190 -18.40 18.59 -51.35
C GLU A 190 -19.65 18.96 -50.53
N ALA A 191 -19.62 20.13 -49.90
CA ALA A 191 -20.67 20.59 -48.98
C ALA A 191 -22.09 20.62 -49.60
N GLY A 192 -22.19 20.75 -50.93
CA GLY A 192 -23.46 20.72 -51.66
C GLY A 192 -24.08 19.33 -51.80
N ASP A 193 -23.29 18.26 -51.69
CA ASP A 193 -23.67 16.88 -51.97
C ASP A 193 -23.51 15.97 -50.73
N LEU A 194 -23.80 16.50 -49.53
CA LEU A 194 -23.67 15.74 -48.28
C LEU A 194 -24.70 14.60 -48.20
N PRO A 195 -24.28 13.34 -47.96
CA PRO A 195 -25.18 12.22 -47.78
C PRO A 195 -25.93 12.31 -46.44
N ALA A 196 -27.18 11.85 -46.41
CA ALA A 196 -27.96 11.72 -45.17
C ALA A 196 -27.47 10.52 -44.35
N LEU A 197 -26.74 10.78 -43.27
CA LEU A 197 -26.18 9.75 -42.39
C LEU A 197 -27.24 9.12 -41.48
N LYS A 198 -27.15 7.81 -41.25
CA LYS A 198 -28.12 7.06 -40.46
C LYS A 198 -27.76 7.11 -38.98
N LYS A 199 -28.73 7.49 -38.14
CA LYS A 199 -28.56 7.62 -36.68
C LYS A 199 -28.05 6.34 -35.95
N THR A 200 -28.32 5.16 -36.49
CA THR A 200 -27.99 3.87 -35.86
C THR A 200 -26.62 3.31 -36.26
N GLU A 201 -26.04 3.81 -37.34
CA GLU A 201 -24.76 3.36 -37.91
C GLU A 201 -23.63 4.27 -37.41
N LYS A 202 -22.42 3.73 -37.36
CA LYS A 202 -21.23 4.48 -36.94
C LYS A 202 -20.61 5.13 -38.17
N HIS A 203 -20.19 6.37 -38.05
CA HIS A 203 -19.62 7.14 -39.14
C HIS A 203 -18.29 7.80 -38.74
N ASP A 204 -17.43 7.98 -39.73
CA ASP A 204 -16.20 8.78 -39.67
C ASP A 204 -16.36 10.03 -40.53
N VAL A 205 -16.09 11.19 -39.94
CA VAL A 205 -16.20 12.49 -40.63
C VAL A 205 -14.92 13.28 -40.43
N ASP A 206 -14.27 13.61 -41.55
CA ASP A 206 -13.09 14.48 -41.60
C ASP A 206 -13.39 15.76 -42.40
N VAL A 207 -12.94 16.90 -41.91
CA VAL A 207 -13.02 18.18 -42.63
C VAL A 207 -11.72 18.38 -43.42
N VAL A 208 -11.81 18.72 -44.70
CA VAL A 208 -10.61 18.99 -45.52
C VAL A 208 -10.15 20.41 -45.28
N ILE A 209 -8.95 20.58 -44.71
CA ILE A 209 -8.38 21.87 -44.35
C ILE A 209 -7.49 22.43 -45.47
N ASP A 210 -6.58 21.61 -46.00
CA ASP A 210 -5.69 22.04 -47.07
C ASP A 210 -5.29 20.87 -47.99
N ARG A 211 -4.86 21.21 -49.21
CA ARG A 211 -4.26 20.29 -50.19
C ARG A 211 -2.95 20.87 -50.66
N VAL A 212 -1.87 20.13 -50.43
CA VAL A 212 -0.50 20.58 -50.64
C VAL A 212 0.28 19.53 -51.41
N LYS A 213 1.31 19.98 -52.13
CA LYS A 213 2.24 19.11 -52.84
C LYS A 213 3.64 19.42 -52.35
N ILE A 214 4.38 18.38 -51.97
CA ILE A 214 5.74 18.52 -51.46
C ILE A 214 6.67 18.84 -52.64
N HIS A 215 7.43 19.92 -52.49
CA HIS A 215 8.44 20.36 -53.44
C HIS A 215 9.69 20.82 -52.70
N ARG A 216 10.82 20.12 -52.89
CA ARG A 216 12.10 20.39 -52.19
C ARG A 216 12.59 21.84 -52.27
N GLU A 217 12.37 22.51 -53.39
CA GLU A 217 12.80 23.91 -53.61
C GLU A 217 11.98 24.95 -52.80
N LEU A 218 10.79 24.58 -52.31
CA LEU A 218 9.85 25.49 -51.66
C LEU A 218 9.65 25.22 -50.16
N HIS A 219 10.50 24.39 -49.54
CA HIS A 219 10.36 23.95 -48.14
C HIS A 219 10.10 25.08 -47.14
N ASP A 220 10.79 26.22 -47.26
CA ASP A 220 10.63 27.32 -46.31
C ASP A 220 9.24 27.97 -46.38
N SER A 221 8.73 28.19 -47.60
CA SER A 221 7.38 28.72 -47.81
C SER A 221 6.28 27.71 -47.46
N LEU A 222 6.53 26.41 -47.73
CA LEU A 222 5.60 25.32 -47.45
C LEU A 222 5.49 25.05 -45.94
N ARG A 223 6.58 25.22 -45.18
CA ARG A 223 6.62 25.02 -43.72
C ARG A 223 5.61 25.93 -43.01
N GLN A 224 5.57 27.22 -43.35
CA GLN A 224 4.62 28.16 -42.74
C GLN A 224 3.17 27.80 -43.07
N ARG A 225 2.88 27.49 -44.34
CA ARG A 225 1.54 27.08 -44.77
C ARG A 225 1.08 25.80 -44.06
N LEU A 226 1.92 24.78 -44.00
CA LEU A 226 1.63 23.53 -43.29
C LEU A 226 1.38 23.77 -41.80
N ALA A 227 2.15 24.65 -41.14
CA ALA A 227 1.94 24.99 -39.74
C ALA A 227 0.55 25.61 -39.52
N GLU A 228 0.14 26.57 -40.36
CA GLU A 228 -1.20 27.18 -40.32
C GLU A 228 -2.31 26.15 -40.57
N SER A 229 -2.12 25.24 -41.53
CA SER A 229 -3.07 24.15 -41.81
C SER A 229 -3.21 23.18 -40.64
N PHE A 230 -2.09 22.77 -40.02
CA PHE A 230 -2.11 21.91 -38.84
C PHE A 230 -2.75 22.62 -37.64
N GLU A 231 -2.44 23.90 -37.40
CA GLU A 231 -3.11 24.67 -36.34
C GLU A 231 -4.63 24.76 -36.54
N ALA A 232 -5.08 24.99 -37.77
CA ALA A 232 -6.49 25.01 -38.11
C ALA A 232 -7.15 23.63 -37.90
N ALA A 233 -6.50 22.55 -38.36
CA ALA A 233 -6.99 21.19 -38.17
C ALA A 233 -7.12 20.82 -36.68
N LEU A 234 -6.06 21.08 -35.91
CA LEU A 234 -6.01 20.79 -34.48
C LEU A 234 -7.07 21.59 -33.71
N ARG A 235 -7.36 22.84 -34.10
CA ARG A 235 -8.37 23.67 -33.43
C ARG A 235 -9.78 23.10 -33.56
N ILE A 236 -10.09 22.48 -34.70
CA ILE A 236 -11.44 22.01 -35.03
C ILE A 236 -11.66 20.56 -34.60
N ALA A 237 -10.62 19.71 -34.65
CA ALA A 237 -10.69 18.29 -34.29
C ALA A 237 -10.15 17.97 -32.88
N ASP A 238 -10.18 18.95 -31.97
CA ASP A 238 -9.74 18.87 -30.56
C ASP A 238 -8.32 18.30 -30.38
N GLY A 239 -7.38 18.79 -31.19
CA GLY A 239 -5.98 18.42 -31.14
C GLY A 239 -5.61 17.19 -31.98
N ARG A 240 -6.38 16.86 -33.01
CA ARG A 240 -6.07 15.78 -33.99
C ARG A 240 -5.99 16.33 -35.40
N ALA A 241 -5.14 15.72 -36.22
CA ALA A 241 -4.99 16.03 -37.64
C ALA A 241 -4.56 14.77 -38.40
N ILE A 242 -4.89 14.66 -39.68
CA ILE A 242 -4.46 13.55 -40.54
C ILE A 242 -3.87 14.15 -41.81
N ALA A 243 -2.70 13.68 -42.22
CA ALA A 243 -2.18 13.91 -43.55
C ALA A 243 -2.38 12.65 -44.39
N LEU A 244 -3.27 12.72 -45.38
CA LEU A 244 -3.56 11.62 -46.29
C LEU A 244 -2.76 11.80 -47.58
N GLU A 245 -1.97 10.81 -47.96
CA GLU A 245 -1.34 10.76 -49.28
C GLU A 245 -2.39 10.54 -50.38
N MET A 246 -2.28 11.31 -51.46
CA MET A 246 -3.13 11.21 -52.65
C MET A 246 -2.33 10.62 -53.80
N ASP A 247 -2.89 9.60 -54.46
CA ASP A 247 -2.28 9.00 -55.65
C ASP A 247 -2.17 10.00 -56.82
N ALA A 248 -1.14 9.81 -57.64
CA ALA A 248 -0.92 10.62 -58.84
C ALA A 248 -2.05 10.41 -59.87
N PRO A 249 -2.57 11.47 -60.52
CA PRO A 249 -3.59 11.32 -61.55
C PRO A 249 -2.95 10.76 -62.82
N GLY A 250 -3.10 9.45 -63.03
CA GLY A 250 -2.39 8.77 -64.11
C GLY A 250 -2.78 7.32 -64.35
N GLN A 251 -4.02 6.90 -64.08
CA GLN A 251 -4.64 5.73 -64.69
C GLN A 251 -6.15 5.81 -64.42
N GLY A 252 -6.95 5.86 -65.50
CA GLY A 252 -8.37 6.16 -65.44
C GLY A 252 -9.16 5.20 -64.55
N VAL A 253 -9.63 5.69 -63.41
CA VAL A 253 -10.70 5.08 -62.62
C VAL A 253 -11.59 6.21 -62.09
N LYS A 254 -12.90 6.01 -62.21
CA LYS A 254 -13.97 6.89 -61.74
C LYS A 254 -13.88 7.11 -60.22
N ASP A 255 -14.19 8.34 -59.81
CA ASP A 255 -14.51 8.88 -58.48
C ASP A 255 -14.82 7.90 -57.33
N SER A 256 -13.86 7.05 -56.97
CA SER A 256 -13.90 6.20 -55.78
C SER A 256 -12.46 5.81 -55.41
N ALA A 257 -11.82 6.62 -54.55
CA ALA A 257 -10.59 6.24 -53.84
C ALA A 257 -10.98 5.29 -52.68
N PRO A 258 -10.10 4.39 -52.18
CA PRO A 258 -8.83 4.75 -51.52
C PRO A 258 -7.65 3.86 -52.00
N ALA A 259 -6.37 4.09 -51.73
CA ALA A 259 -5.74 4.43 -50.45
C ALA A 259 -4.26 4.84 -50.65
N GLY A 260 -3.93 6.11 -50.41
CA GLY A 260 -2.57 6.48 -50.02
C GLY A 260 -2.37 6.26 -48.52
N ALA A 261 -1.12 6.30 -48.04
CA ALA A 261 -0.83 6.16 -46.62
C ALA A 261 -1.45 7.31 -45.80
N GLU A 262 -2.08 6.96 -44.66
CA GLU A 262 -2.57 7.93 -43.68
C GLU A 262 -1.53 8.17 -42.58
N HIS A 263 -1.18 9.44 -42.38
CA HIS A 263 -0.31 9.88 -41.30
C HIS A 263 -1.14 10.61 -40.25
N LEU A 264 -1.36 9.96 -39.12
CA LEU A 264 -2.13 10.51 -38.00
C LEU A 264 -1.23 11.35 -37.09
N PHE A 265 -1.68 12.56 -36.78
CA PHE A 265 -1.00 13.50 -35.91
C PHE A 265 -1.93 13.93 -34.77
N SER A 266 -1.38 14.14 -33.58
CA SER A 266 -2.12 14.72 -32.46
C SER A 266 -1.25 15.64 -31.62
N SER A 267 -1.81 16.76 -31.18
CA SER A 267 -1.16 17.66 -30.22
C SER A 267 -1.35 17.23 -28.76
N LYS A 268 -2.26 16.29 -28.52
CA LYS A 268 -2.49 15.62 -27.23
C LYS A 268 -2.07 14.15 -27.36
N PHE A 269 -2.01 13.42 -26.25
CA PHE A 269 -1.82 11.97 -26.30
C PHE A 269 -3.13 11.30 -26.72
N ALA A 270 -3.41 11.23 -28.02
CA ALA A 270 -4.65 10.66 -28.55
C ALA A 270 -4.44 9.30 -29.21
N CYS A 271 -5.50 8.47 -29.17
CA CYS A 271 -5.52 7.19 -29.86
C CYS A 271 -5.75 7.43 -31.36
N PRO A 272 -5.02 6.73 -32.26
CA PRO A 272 -5.26 6.83 -33.70
C PRO A 272 -6.59 6.19 -34.14
N VAL A 273 -7.13 5.25 -33.35
CA VAL A 273 -8.32 4.45 -33.72
C VAL A 273 -9.60 4.95 -33.06
N CYS A 274 -9.52 5.50 -31.84
CA CYS A 274 -10.71 5.94 -31.09
C CYS A 274 -10.56 7.35 -30.53
N SER A 275 -11.63 7.86 -29.91
CA SER A 275 -11.68 9.20 -29.31
C SER A 275 -10.97 9.32 -27.96
N TYR A 276 -10.30 8.26 -27.48
CA TYR A 276 -9.54 8.30 -26.23
C TYR A 276 -8.36 9.26 -26.37
N SER A 277 -8.24 10.21 -25.43
CA SER A 277 -7.11 11.12 -25.34
C SER A 277 -6.74 11.41 -23.88
N LEU A 278 -5.46 11.66 -23.65
CA LEU A 278 -4.90 12.06 -22.37
C LEU A 278 -4.34 13.48 -22.51
N ALA A 279 -4.78 14.38 -21.63
CA ALA A 279 -4.44 15.81 -21.71
C ALA A 279 -2.96 16.07 -21.42
N GLU A 280 -2.45 15.61 -20.27
CA GLU A 280 -1.05 15.82 -19.87
C GLU A 280 -0.52 14.68 -18.99
N MET A 281 0.79 14.40 -19.10
CA MET A 281 1.50 13.44 -18.24
C MET A 281 2.17 14.16 -17.08
N GLU A 282 1.39 14.45 -16.04
CA GLU A 282 1.90 15.02 -14.78
C GLU A 282 2.12 13.95 -13.71
N PRO A 283 3.08 14.14 -12.78
CA PRO A 283 3.27 13.22 -11.65
C PRO A 283 2.04 13.05 -10.74
N ARG A 284 1.06 13.97 -10.79
CA ARG A 284 -0.19 13.89 -10.02
C ARG A 284 -1.14 12.82 -10.57
N LEU A 285 -1.06 12.51 -11.88
CA LEU A 285 -1.83 11.43 -12.51
C LEU A 285 -1.51 10.06 -11.89
N PHE A 286 -0.28 9.88 -11.45
CA PHE A 286 0.21 8.64 -10.84
C PHE A 286 0.05 8.60 -9.31
N SER A 287 -0.63 9.59 -8.71
CA SER A 287 -0.84 9.62 -7.26
C SER A 287 -2.24 9.16 -6.89
N PHE A 288 -2.33 8.09 -6.12
CA PHE A 288 -3.59 7.66 -5.52
C PHE A 288 -4.05 8.55 -4.35
N ASN A 289 -3.21 9.51 -3.91
CA ASN A 289 -3.60 10.52 -2.92
C ASN A 289 -4.22 11.78 -3.56
N SER A 290 -4.14 11.91 -4.88
CA SER A 290 -4.74 13.02 -5.63
C SER A 290 -6.01 12.55 -6.32
N PRO A 291 -7.11 13.32 -6.29
CA PRO A 291 -8.33 12.98 -7.04
C PRO A 291 -8.09 12.77 -8.54
N ILE A 292 -7.06 13.41 -9.11
CA ILE A 292 -6.69 13.30 -10.53
C ILE A 292 -6.18 11.88 -10.87
N GLY A 293 -5.42 11.26 -9.98
CA GLY A 293 -4.82 9.94 -10.19
C GLY A 293 -5.54 8.79 -9.47
N ALA A 294 -6.31 9.09 -8.43
CA ALA A 294 -7.02 8.13 -7.61
C ALA A 294 -8.19 7.46 -8.36
N CYS A 295 -8.29 6.14 -8.22
CA CYS A 295 -9.43 5.38 -8.71
C CYS A 295 -10.74 5.92 -8.09
N PRO A 296 -11.75 6.29 -8.91
CA PRO A 296 -13.00 6.86 -8.42
C PRO A 296 -13.84 5.85 -7.61
N GLY A 297 -13.74 4.54 -7.91
CA GLY A 297 -14.52 3.51 -7.22
C GLY A 297 -14.10 3.26 -5.76
N CYS A 298 -12.86 3.57 -5.40
CA CYS A 298 -12.33 3.37 -4.04
C CYS A 298 -11.65 4.60 -3.46
N ASP A 299 -11.74 5.75 -4.12
CA ASP A 299 -11.05 7.00 -3.77
C ASP A 299 -9.55 6.80 -3.42
N GLY A 300 -8.85 6.01 -4.25
CA GLY A 300 -7.42 5.74 -4.07
C GLY A 300 -7.03 4.77 -2.94
N LEU A 301 -7.99 4.15 -2.24
CA LEU A 301 -7.71 3.16 -1.20
C LEU A 301 -7.23 1.81 -1.77
N GLY A 302 -7.68 1.46 -2.97
CA GLY A 302 -7.42 0.16 -3.61
C GLY A 302 -8.25 -0.99 -3.06
N GLN A 303 -8.93 -0.76 -1.94
CA GLN A 303 -9.84 -1.72 -1.35
C GLN A 303 -11.21 -1.08 -1.13
N VAL A 304 -12.24 -1.91 -1.17
CA VAL A 304 -13.61 -1.55 -0.80
C VAL A 304 -14.04 -2.46 0.33
N THR A 305 -14.77 -1.93 1.30
CA THR A 305 -15.37 -2.74 2.34
C THR A 305 -16.69 -3.29 1.82
N ALA A 306 -16.76 -4.61 1.69
CA ALA A 306 -17.94 -5.32 1.22
C ALA A 306 -18.42 -6.28 2.30
N PHE A 307 -19.71 -6.57 2.32
CA PHE A 307 -20.25 -7.61 3.20
C PHE A 307 -19.78 -8.98 2.73
N ASP A 308 -19.23 -9.75 3.65
CA ASP A 308 -18.73 -11.08 3.39
C ASP A 308 -19.83 -12.12 3.63
N PRO A 309 -20.25 -12.89 2.61
CA PRO A 309 -21.22 -13.95 2.79
C PRO A 309 -20.84 -14.95 3.90
N GLU A 310 -19.55 -15.29 4.02
CA GLU A 310 -19.05 -16.25 4.99
C GLU A 310 -19.12 -15.72 6.43
N ARG A 311 -18.99 -14.40 6.62
CA ARG A 311 -19.17 -13.77 7.94
C ARG A 311 -20.62 -13.65 8.36
N ILE A 312 -21.50 -13.44 7.38
CA ILE A 312 -22.94 -13.33 7.62
C ILE A 312 -23.53 -14.69 7.97
N VAL A 313 -23.10 -15.74 7.28
CA VAL A 313 -23.45 -17.14 7.55
C VAL A 313 -22.45 -17.74 8.55
N ALA A 314 -22.48 -17.26 9.79
CA ALA A 314 -21.50 -17.62 10.80
C ALA A 314 -21.42 -19.14 11.10
N PHE A 315 -22.55 -19.85 10.92
CA PHE A 315 -22.68 -21.29 11.19
C PHE A 315 -23.40 -22.01 10.04
N PRO A 316 -22.69 -22.40 8.95
CA PRO A 316 -23.29 -23.05 7.78
C PRO A 316 -23.92 -24.42 8.07
N SER A 317 -23.47 -25.09 9.13
CA SER A 317 -24.01 -26.38 9.59
C SER A 317 -25.36 -26.25 10.32
N LEU A 318 -25.79 -25.03 10.66
CA LEU A 318 -27.12 -24.77 11.19
C LEU A 318 -28.09 -24.42 10.06
N SER A 319 -29.39 -24.61 10.31
CA SER A 319 -30.44 -24.12 9.41
C SER A 319 -30.67 -22.62 9.57
N LEU A 320 -31.27 -21.98 8.55
CA LEU A 320 -31.67 -20.57 8.64
C LEU A 320 -32.61 -20.34 9.83
N ALA A 321 -33.55 -21.26 10.05
CA ALA A 321 -34.47 -21.23 11.19
C ALA A 321 -33.78 -21.29 12.56
N SER A 322 -32.62 -21.94 12.64
CA SER A 322 -31.84 -22.15 13.88
C SER A 322 -30.76 -21.08 14.11
N GLY A 323 -30.64 -20.08 13.22
CA GLY A 323 -29.70 -18.99 13.39
C GLY A 323 -28.41 -19.08 12.58
N ALA A 324 -28.43 -19.75 11.41
CA ALA A 324 -27.31 -19.72 10.47
C ALA A 324 -26.89 -18.28 10.10
N VAL A 325 -27.87 -17.37 9.99
CA VAL A 325 -27.69 -15.93 9.81
C VAL A 325 -28.32 -15.17 10.97
N LYS A 326 -27.51 -14.37 11.68
CA LYS A 326 -27.98 -13.64 12.86
C LYS A 326 -29.06 -12.62 12.49
N GLY A 327 -30.22 -12.70 13.16
CA GLY A 327 -31.34 -11.78 12.95
C GLY A 327 -32.26 -12.15 11.77
N TRP A 328 -31.96 -13.24 11.06
CA TRP A 328 -32.75 -13.84 9.99
C TRP A 328 -33.24 -15.24 10.38
N ASP A 329 -33.56 -15.42 11.66
CA ASP A 329 -34.02 -16.68 12.26
C ASP A 329 -35.44 -16.54 12.84
N ARG A 330 -35.97 -17.62 13.45
CA ARG A 330 -37.32 -17.64 14.05
C ARG A 330 -37.55 -16.57 15.13
N ARG A 331 -36.51 -15.95 15.70
CA ARG A 331 -36.65 -14.89 16.71
C ARG A 331 -37.14 -13.59 16.08
N ASN A 332 -36.94 -13.41 14.78
CA ASN A 332 -37.43 -12.27 14.02
C ASN A 332 -38.53 -12.70 13.03
N ALA A 333 -39.78 -12.69 13.51
CA ALA A 333 -40.93 -13.19 12.78
C ALA A 333 -41.12 -12.54 11.40
N TYR A 334 -40.80 -11.25 11.26
CA TYR A 334 -40.94 -10.51 9.99
C TYR A 334 -39.96 -10.99 8.92
N THR A 335 -38.67 -11.10 9.24
CA THR A 335 -37.67 -11.59 8.27
C THR A 335 -37.83 -13.08 8.01
N PHE A 336 -38.24 -13.85 9.02
CA PHE A 336 -38.42 -15.29 8.88
C PHE A 336 -39.60 -15.64 7.95
N SER A 337 -40.75 -14.96 8.06
CA SER A 337 -41.88 -15.19 7.14
C SER A 337 -41.55 -14.85 5.69
N MET A 338 -40.63 -13.89 5.48
CA MET A 338 -40.09 -13.57 4.17
C MET A 338 -39.27 -14.75 3.62
N LEU A 339 -38.36 -15.31 4.42
CA LEU A 339 -37.56 -16.47 4.03
C LEU A 339 -38.41 -17.71 3.74
N GLU A 340 -39.47 -17.98 4.52
CA GLU A 340 -40.41 -19.07 4.26
C GLU A 340 -41.10 -18.91 2.90
N SER A 341 -41.41 -17.67 2.50
CA SER A 341 -42.02 -17.38 1.21
C SER A 341 -41.03 -17.62 0.05
N VAL A 342 -39.75 -17.26 0.23
CA VAL A 342 -38.67 -17.57 -0.73
C VAL A 342 -38.46 -19.08 -0.86
N ALA A 343 -38.38 -19.78 0.28
CA ALA A 343 -38.22 -21.25 0.34
C ALA A 343 -39.34 -21.98 -0.41
N ARG A 344 -40.59 -21.54 -0.24
CA ARG A 344 -41.75 -22.09 -0.94
C ARG A 344 -41.69 -21.86 -2.45
N HIS A 345 -41.21 -20.69 -2.89
CA HIS A 345 -41.14 -20.35 -4.31
C HIS A 345 -40.06 -21.14 -5.05
N TYR A 346 -38.87 -21.27 -4.46
CA TYR A 346 -37.73 -21.97 -5.04
C TYR A 346 -37.65 -23.45 -4.67
N GLY A 347 -38.51 -23.93 -3.77
CA GLY A 347 -38.66 -25.35 -3.44
C GLY A 347 -37.50 -25.94 -2.62
N PHE A 348 -36.93 -25.19 -1.68
CA PHE A 348 -35.91 -25.70 -0.76
C PHE A 348 -36.40 -25.78 0.69
N ASP A 349 -35.81 -26.67 1.48
CA ASP A 349 -36.12 -26.85 2.89
C ASP A 349 -35.37 -25.82 3.75
N ILE A 350 -36.10 -24.96 4.47
CA ILE A 350 -35.53 -23.92 5.33
C ILE A 350 -34.93 -24.47 6.64
N ASP A 351 -35.33 -25.68 7.04
CA ASP A 351 -34.84 -26.37 8.24
C ASP A 351 -33.60 -27.25 7.96
N ALA A 352 -33.22 -27.42 6.69
CA ALA A 352 -31.96 -28.05 6.31
C ALA A 352 -30.75 -27.15 6.69
N PRO A 353 -29.57 -27.75 6.98
CA PRO A 353 -28.33 -26.99 7.14
C PRO A 353 -28.06 -26.09 5.92
N PHE A 354 -27.61 -24.86 6.14
CA PHE A 354 -27.39 -23.90 5.05
C PHE A 354 -26.43 -24.42 3.97
N GLU A 355 -25.39 -25.16 4.37
CA GLU A 355 -24.43 -25.78 3.44
C GLU A 355 -25.02 -26.90 2.57
N ALA A 356 -26.10 -27.54 3.03
CA ALA A 356 -26.81 -28.59 2.29
C ALA A 356 -27.81 -28.02 1.27
N LEU A 357 -28.06 -26.71 1.27
CA LEU A 357 -28.97 -26.07 0.33
C LEU A 357 -28.40 -26.05 -1.10
N PRO A 358 -29.25 -26.18 -2.14
CA PRO A 358 -28.84 -26.00 -3.53
C PRO A 358 -28.12 -24.66 -3.75
N ALA A 359 -27.14 -24.62 -4.66
CA ALA A 359 -26.35 -23.41 -4.93
C ALA A 359 -27.23 -22.22 -5.35
N GLU A 360 -28.24 -22.47 -6.18
CA GLU A 360 -29.21 -21.46 -6.59
C GLU A 360 -30.01 -20.88 -5.41
N ALA A 361 -30.44 -21.73 -4.47
CA ALA A 361 -31.13 -21.29 -3.26
C ALA A 361 -30.24 -20.40 -2.39
N ARG A 362 -28.97 -20.78 -2.19
CA ARG A 362 -28.00 -19.98 -1.44
C ARG A 362 -27.76 -18.62 -2.08
N GLU A 363 -27.67 -18.56 -3.41
CA GLU A 363 -27.43 -17.31 -4.14
C GLU A 363 -28.65 -16.38 -4.06
N VAL A 364 -29.86 -16.90 -4.24
CA VAL A 364 -31.10 -16.11 -4.09
C VAL A 364 -31.26 -15.58 -2.67
N LEU A 365 -30.95 -16.39 -1.66
CA LEU A 365 -30.99 -15.97 -0.26
C LEU A 365 -30.02 -14.82 0.03
N LEU A 366 -28.79 -14.91 -0.49
CA LEU A 366 -27.74 -13.93 -0.22
C LEU A 366 -27.88 -12.66 -1.08
N ARG A 367 -28.11 -12.79 -2.38
CA ARG A 367 -28.09 -11.67 -3.36
C ARG A 367 -29.47 -11.21 -3.84
N GLY A 368 -30.52 -11.96 -3.53
CA GLY A 368 -31.89 -11.65 -3.93
C GLY A 368 -32.34 -12.36 -5.20
N SER A 369 -33.61 -12.16 -5.56
CA SER A 369 -34.24 -12.80 -6.73
C SER A 369 -34.12 -11.99 -8.03
N GLY A 370 -33.34 -10.90 -8.02
CA GLY A 370 -33.19 -10.02 -9.17
C GLY A 370 -34.51 -9.34 -9.57
N GLU A 371 -35.00 -9.63 -10.77
CA GLU A 371 -36.29 -9.12 -11.28
C GLU A 371 -37.47 -10.06 -11.01
N THR A 372 -37.21 -11.29 -10.52
CA THR A 372 -38.26 -12.28 -10.26
C THR A 372 -39.10 -11.90 -9.04
N ALA A 373 -40.40 -11.68 -9.24
CA ALA A 373 -41.32 -11.35 -8.17
C ALA A 373 -41.77 -12.59 -7.38
N ILE A 374 -41.74 -12.50 -6.06
CA ILE A 374 -42.15 -13.55 -5.13
C ILE A 374 -43.37 -13.06 -4.33
N GLU A 375 -44.36 -13.94 -4.12
CA GLU A 375 -45.50 -13.64 -3.26
C GLU A 375 -45.11 -13.79 -1.79
N PHE A 376 -45.06 -12.66 -1.08
CA PHE A 376 -44.79 -12.60 0.36
C PHE A 376 -46.08 -12.46 1.16
N VAL A 377 -46.18 -13.21 2.26
CA VAL A 377 -47.28 -13.13 3.21
C VAL A 377 -46.80 -12.44 4.48
N TYR A 378 -47.34 -11.25 4.75
CA TYR A 378 -47.04 -10.46 5.95
C TYR A 378 -48.19 -10.55 6.95
N GLU A 379 -47.88 -10.70 8.23
CA GLU A 379 -48.86 -10.55 9.30
C GLU A 379 -48.84 -9.12 9.82
N ALA A 380 -49.97 -8.42 9.75
CA ALA A 380 -50.13 -7.08 10.33
C ALA A 380 -51.17 -7.11 11.47
N GLU A 381 -50.87 -6.43 12.58
CA GLU A 381 -51.84 -6.21 13.65
C GLU A 381 -52.77 -5.06 13.30
N GLY A 382 -54.08 -5.32 13.19
CA GLY A 382 -55.08 -4.28 13.06
C GLY A 382 -55.33 -3.55 14.38
N ALA A 383 -55.93 -2.36 14.33
CA ALA A 383 -56.24 -1.50 15.48
C ALA A 383 -57.09 -2.13 16.61
N ALA A 384 -57.60 -3.36 16.41
CA ALA A 384 -58.38 -4.13 17.39
C ALA A 384 -57.70 -5.46 17.79
N GLY A 385 -56.39 -5.63 17.56
CA GLY A 385 -55.62 -6.83 17.96
C GLY A 385 -55.88 -8.10 17.13
N ARG A 386 -56.67 -8.03 16.04
CA ARG A 386 -56.82 -9.14 15.08
C ARG A 386 -55.68 -9.13 14.06
N ARG A 387 -54.94 -10.24 13.99
CA ARG A 387 -53.90 -10.48 12.96
C ARG A 387 -54.57 -10.63 11.60
N ARG A 388 -54.19 -9.81 10.63
CA ARG A 388 -54.66 -9.89 9.24
C ARG A 388 -53.45 -10.18 8.35
N SER A 389 -53.52 -11.24 7.55
CA SER A 389 -52.49 -11.55 6.56
C SER A 389 -52.67 -10.70 5.31
N VAL A 390 -51.59 -10.06 4.87
CA VAL A 390 -51.54 -9.23 3.66
C VAL A 390 -50.56 -9.87 2.70
N LYS A 391 -51.04 -10.22 1.51
CA LYS A 391 -50.21 -10.74 0.42
C LYS A 391 -49.67 -9.59 -0.42
N ARG A 392 -48.37 -9.57 -0.70
CA ARG A 392 -47.73 -8.63 -1.63
C ARG A 392 -46.73 -9.36 -2.50
N SER A 393 -46.73 -9.05 -3.79
CA SER A 393 -45.75 -9.59 -4.73
C SER A 393 -44.70 -8.53 -5.03
N HIS A 394 -43.43 -8.86 -4.79
CA HIS A 394 -42.28 -8.03 -5.16
C HIS A 394 -41.02 -8.90 -5.23
N PRO A 395 -39.92 -8.42 -5.83
CA PRO A 395 -38.65 -9.13 -5.76
C PRO A 395 -38.10 -9.22 -4.34
N PHE A 396 -37.38 -10.30 -4.04
CA PHE A 396 -36.62 -10.43 -2.82
C PHE A 396 -35.31 -9.66 -2.96
N GLU A 397 -35.07 -8.71 -2.05
CA GLU A 397 -33.85 -7.88 -2.03
C GLU A 397 -32.58 -8.71 -1.78
N GLY A 398 -32.68 -9.83 -1.04
CA GLY A 398 -31.51 -10.59 -0.58
C GLY A 398 -30.98 -10.10 0.77
N ILE A 399 -30.26 -10.97 1.47
CA ILE A 399 -29.68 -10.66 2.79
C ILE A 399 -28.55 -9.64 2.66
N LEU A 400 -27.65 -9.78 1.68
CA LEU A 400 -26.50 -8.88 1.50
C LEU A 400 -26.93 -7.45 1.12
N PRO A 401 -27.81 -7.23 0.11
CA PRO A 401 -28.21 -5.87 -0.24
C PRO A 401 -29.01 -5.20 0.89
N ASN A 402 -29.80 -5.98 1.65
CA ASN A 402 -30.49 -5.49 2.83
C ASN A 402 -29.52 -4.98 3.91
N LEU A 403 -28.47 -5.75 4.24
CA LEU A 403 -27.45 -5.34 5.22
C LEU A 403 -26.65 -4.12 4.72
N ALA A 404 -26.30 -4.09 3.43
CA ALA A 404 -25.62 -2.96 2.79
C ALA A 404 -26.45 -1.67 2.85
N ARG A 405 -27.74 -1.75 2.54
CA ARG A 405 -28.69 -0.65 2.66
C ARG A 405 -28.80 -0.18 4.11
N ARG A 406 -29.01 -1.09 5.06
CA ARG A 406 -29.07 -0.77 6.50
C ARG A 406 -27.80 -0.07 6.98
N PHE A 407 -26.62 -0.52 6.57
CA PHE A 407 -25.35 0.10 6.96
C PHE A 407 -25.24 1.55 6.47
N LYS A 408 -25.71 1.82 5.24
CA LYS A 408 -25.70 3.15 4.62
C LYS A 408 -26.73 4.10 5.24
N GLU A 409 -27.94 3.61 5.51
CA GLU A 409 -29.09 4.41 5.97
C GLU A 409 -29.15 4.59 7.50
N THR A 410 -28.48 3.74 8.28
CA THR A 410 -28.55 3.82 9.75
C THR A 410 -27.69 4.96 10.31
N ASP A 411 -28.29 5.80 11.17
CA ASP A 411 -27.61 6.87 11.92
C ASP A 411 -27.02 6.41 13.27
N SER A 412 -27.39 5.22 13.76
CA SER A 412 -26.88 4.67 15.02
C SER A 412 -25.47 4.10 14.87
N LEU A 413 -24.52 4.67 15.62
CA LEU A 413 -23.12 4.22 15.67
C LEU A 413 -23.00 2.76 16.12
N ALA A 414 -23.76 2.35 17.14
CA ALA A 414 -23.70 0.97 17.66
C ALA A 414 -24.14 -0.06 16.60
N VAL A 415 -25.20 0.24 15.84
CA VAL A 415 -25.65 -0.66 14.77
C VAL A 415 -24.65 -0.69 13.62
N ARG A 416 -24.03 0.45 13.31
CA ARG A 416 -22.98 0.53 12.28
C ARG A 416 -21.75 -0.28 12.67
N GLU A 417 -21.31 -0.19 13.93
CA GLU A 417 -20.20 -0.98 14.47
C GLU A 417 -20.51 -2.49 14.46
N ASP A 418 -21.74 -2.89 14.81
CA ASP A 418 -22.16 -4.29 14.76
C ASP A 418 -22.19 -4.84 13.33
N LEU A 419 -22.69 -4.06 12.37
CA LEU A 419 -22.74 -4.45 10.96
C LEU A 419 -21.34 -4.49 10.33
N ALA A 420 -20.45 -3.56 10.70
CA ALA A 420 -19.07 -3.51 10.22
C ALA A 420 -18.28 -4.80 10.50
N ARG A 421 -18.66 -5.57 11.54
CA ARG A 421 -18.03 -6.87 11.86
C ARG A 421 -18.20 -7.89 10.73
N TYR A 422 -19.27 -7.80 9.95
CA TYR A 422 -19.54 -8.69 8.83
C TYR A 422 -18.90 -8.24 7.50
N MET A 423 -18.18 -7.11 7.51
CA MET A 423 -17.55 -6.57 6.31
C MET A 423 -16.07 -6.95 6.24
N THR A 424 -15.62 -7.37 5.06
CA THR A 424 -14.19 -7.59 4.75
C THR A 424 -13.69 -6.54 3.77
N ALA A 425 -12.41 -6.21 3.88
CA ALA A 425 -11.74 -5.40 2.88
C ALA A 425 -11.39 -6.31 1.69
N GLN A 426 -11.92 -5.98 0.52
CA GLN A 426 -11.67 -6.70 -0.72
C GLN A 426 -10.96 -5.78 -1.73
N PRO A 427 -10.14 -6.33 -2.65
CA PRO A 427 -9.58 -5.53 -3.74
C PRO A 427 -10.69 -4.81 -4.50
N CYS A 428 -10.50 -3.53 -4.79
CA CYS A 428 -11.47 -2.74 -5.53
C CYS A 428 -11.68 -3.34 -6.92
N PRO A 429 -12.92 -3.63 -7.36
CA PRO A 429 -13.18 -4.24 -8.66
C PRO A 429 -12.79 -3.35 -9.84
N ASP A 430 -12.91 -2.02 -9.70
CA ASP A 430 -12.62 -1.07 -10.78
C ASP A 430 -11.12 -0.97 -11.10
N CYS A 431 -10.29 -0.96 -10.05
CA CYS A 431 -8.84 -0.83 -10.19
C CYS A 431 -8.06 -2.14 -9.99
N GLY A 432 -8.71 -3.23 -9.58
CA GLY A 432 -8.06 -4.50 -9.23
C GLY A 432 -7.09 -4.40 -8.06
N GLY A 433 -7.25 -3.41 -7.18
CA GLY A 433 -6.28 -3.13 -6.10
C GLY A 433 -5.23 -2.07 -6.42
N ALA A 434 -5.08 -1.66 -7.69
CA ALA A 434 -4.01 -0.76 -8.13
C ALA A 434 -4.12 0.70 -7.63
N ARG A 435 -5.22 1.09 -6.98
CA ARG A 435 -5.50 2.44 -6.43
C ARG A 435 -5.60 3.58 -7.44
N LEU A 436 -5.19 3.34 -8.69
CA LEU A 436 -5.07 4.35 -9.74
C LEU A 436 -6.23 4.30 -10.74
N ARG A 437 -6.48 5.43 -11.39
CA ARG A 437 -7.44 5.53 -12.50
C ARG A 437 -7.01 4.69 -13.70
N ARG A 438 -7.96 4.45 -14.62
CA ARG A 438 -7.73 3.67 -15.84
C ARG A 438 -6.61 4.27 -16.68
N GLU A 439 -6.58 5.58 -16.83
CA GLU A 439 -5.61 6.31 -17.66
C GLU A 439 -4.18 6.12 -17.13
N ALA A 440 -3.99 6.28 -15.82
CA ALA A 440 -2.68 6.11 -15.17
C ALA A 440 -2.15 4.67 -15.24
N ARG A 441 -3.05 3.67 -15.19
CA ARG A 441 -2.69 2.25 -15.30
C ARG A 441 -2.17 1.85 -16.68
N HIS A 442 -2.50 2.61 -17.72
CA HIS A 442 -2.08 2.33 -19.10
C HIS A 442 -0.90 3.19 -19.54
N VAL A 443 -0.06 3.63 -18.60
CA VAL A 443 1.24 4.23 -18.88
C VAL A 443 2.33 3.26 -18.49
N TYR A 444 3.21 2.95 -19.43
CA TYR A 444 4.22 1.91 -19.28
C TYR A 444 5.63 2.49 -19.42
N LEU A 445 6.54 2.00 -18.58
CA LEU A 445 7.96 2.04 -18.91
C LEU A 445 8.23 0.93 -19.91
N VAL A 446 8.85 1.28 -21.03
CA VAL A 446 9.20 0.36 -22.11
C VAL A 446 10.71 0.19 -22.09
N ASP A 447 11.17 -1.05 -21.88
CA ASP A 447 12.59 -1.36 -21.93
C ASP A 447 13.10 -1.34 -23.38
N ALA A 448 14.28 -0.75 -23.58
CA ALA A 448 14.88 -0.63 -24.90
C ALA A 448 15.49 -1.93 -25.43
N GLU A 449 15.82 -2.90 -24.57
CA GLU A 449 16.44 -4.17 -24.99
C GLU A 449 15.42 -5.22 -25.38
N ASP A 450 14.32 -5.36 -24.64
CA ASP A 450 13.35 -6.46 -24.80
C ASP A 450 11.89 -6.02 -25.07
N ASP A 451 11.63 -4.72 -25.23
CA ASP A 451 10.30 -4.10 -25.38
C ASP A 451 9.30 -4.46 -24.26
N THR A 452 9.79 -4.93 -23.10
CA THR A 452 8.94 -5.25 -21.95
C THR A 452 8.26 -3.98 -21.45
N ARG A 453 6.95 -4.06 -21.26
CA ARG A 453 6.10 -2.95 -20.81
C ARG A 453 5.71 -3.16 -19.36
N ARG A 454 6.06 -2.22 -18.49
CA ARG A 454 5.73 -2.30 -17.05
C ARG A 454 4.95 -1.08 -16.59
N PRO A 455 3.69 -1.22 -16.15
CA PRO A 455 2.94 -0.13 -15.55
C PRO A 455 3.37 0.10 -14.09
N ILE A 456 3.08 1.28 -13.56
CA ILE A 456 3.55 1.70 -12.22
C ILE A 456 3.08 0.75 -11.11
N TYR A 457 1.83 0.28 -11.16
CA TYR A 457 1.26 -0.55 -10.11
C TYR A 457 1.89 -1.96 -10.06
N GLU A 458 2.38 -2.50 -11.18
CA GLU A 458 3.10 -3.78 -11.18
C GLU A 458 4.50 -3.65 -10.57
N VAL A 459 5.18 -2.54 -10.86
CA VAL A 459 6.46 -2.21 -10.22
C VAL A 459 6.30 -2.03 -8.72
N GLU A 460 5.18 -1.47 -8.28
CA GLU A 460 4.86 -1.29 -6.86
C GLU A 460 4.44 -2.57 -6.14
N HIS A 461 3.78 -3.48 -6.87
CA HIS A 461 3.35 -4.78 -6.34
C HIS A 461 4.50 -5.79 -6.26
N ALA A 462 5.52 -5.66 -7.11
CA ALA A 462 6.73 -6.46 -7.04
C ALA A 462 7.41 -6.36 -5.67
N THR A 463 8.08 -7.45 -5.26
CA THR A 463 8.90 -7.41 -4.05
C THR A 463 10.02 -6.39 -4.20
N LEU A 464 10.51 -5.82 -3.11
CA LEU A 464 11.61 -4.84 -3.14
C LEU A 464 12.88 -5.42 -3.77
N ARG A 465 13.07 -6.75 -3.70
CA ARG A 465 14.13 -7.45 -4.44
C ARG A 465 13.90 -7.40 -5.94
N ASP A 466 12.71 -7.79 -6.39
CA ASP A 466 12.39 -7.85 -7.82
C ASP A 466 12.32 -6.44 -8.41
N CYS A 467 11.79 -5.48 -7.66
CA CYS A 467 11.78 -4.06 -8.01
C CYS A 467 13.21 -3.53 -8.22
N LEU A 468 14.15 -3.88 -7.35
CA LEU A 468 15.56 -3.52 -7.54
C LEU A 468 16.13 -4.15 -8.83
N ALA A 469 15.86 -5.43 -9.06
CA ALA A 469 16.30 -6.13 -10.28
C ALA A 469 15.71 -5.49 -11.55
N ILE A 470 14.44 -5.06 -11.51
CA ILE A 470 13.80 -4.31 -12.59
C ILE A 470 14.60 -3.05 -12.92
N PHE A 471 14.98 -2.24 -11.92
CA PHE A 471 15.70 -0.98 -12.15
C PHE A 471 17.19 -1.16 -12.44
N ASP A 472 17.81 -2.27 -12.05
CA ASP A 472 19.18 -2.62 -12.44
C ASP A 472 19.24 -3.05 -13.91
N GLY A 473 18.23 -3.79 -14.37
CA GLY A 473 18.06 -4.22 -15.76
C GLY A 473 17.58 -3.10 -16.69
N LEU A 474 16.78 -2.14 -16.19
CA LEU A 474 16.09 -1.15 -17.02
C LEU A 474 17.05 -0.40 -17.95
N ARG A 475 16.77 -0.45 -19.25
CA ARG A 475 17.42 0.39 -20.26
C ARG A 475 16.40 1.26 -20.96
N LEU A 476 16.67 2.56 -21.02
CA LEU A 476 15.84 3.53 -21.73
C LEU A 476 16.63 4.09 -22.91
N ALA A 477 15.94 4.39 -24.01
CA ALA A 477 16.53 4.94 -25.23
C ALA A 477 16.22 6.44 -25.43
N GLY A 478 17.11 7.13 -26.14
CA GLY A 478 16.91 8.51 -26.61
C GLY A 478 16.85 9.56 -25.49
N ALA A 479 16.13 10.65 -25.75
CA ALA A 479 15.98 11.78 -24.82
C ALA A 479 15.36 11.39 -23.46
N LYS A 480 14.49 10.36 -23.45
CA LYS A 480 13.87 9.83 -22.23
C LYS A 480 14.92 9.29 -21.26
N ALA A 481 15.97 8.65 -21.77
CA ALA A 481 17.06 8.10 -20.95
C ALA A 481 17.80 9.17 -20.18
N GLY A 482 18.15 10.29 -20.84
CA GLY A 482 18.87 11.39 -20.20
C GLY A 482 18.09 12.08 -19.08
N ILE A 483 16.76 12.21 -19.24
CA ILE A 483 15.88 12.81 -18.22
C ILE A 483 15.66 11.83 -17.05
N ALA A 484 15.52 10.53 -17.35
CA ALA A 484 15.22 9.51 -16.36
C ALA A 484 16.43 9.05 -15.53
N ASP A 485 17.66 9.13 -16.05
CA ASP A 485 18.84 8.54 -15.42
C ASP A 485 19.03 8.96 -13.95
N LYS A 486 18.91 10.25 -13.64
CA LYS A 486 19.02 10.73 -12.25
C LYS A 486 17.94 10.15 -11.35
N VAL A 487 16.70 10.06 -11.84
CA VAL A 487 15.55 9.53 -11.09
C VAL A 487 15.71 8.02 -10.86
N VAL A 488 16.15 7.28 -11.88
CA VAL A 488 16.39 5.83 -11.77
C VAL A 488 17.51 5.52 -10.78
N ARG A 489 18.61 6.30 -10.78
CA ARG A 489 19.69 6.14 -9.78
C ARG A 489 19.17 6.34 -8.35
N GLU A 490 18.30 7.32 -8.16
CA GLU A 490 17.74 7.68 -6.85
C GLU A 490 16.75 6.62 -6.34
N ILE A 491 15.95 6.03 -7.23
CA ILE A 491 15.09 4.87 -6.96
C ILE A 491 15.95 3.65 -6.60
N ARG A 492 16.95 3.31 -7.43
CA ARG A 492 17.86 2.17 -7.22
C ARG A 492 18.56 2.26 -5.86
N SER A 493 19.05 3.45 -5.51
CA SER A 493 19.72 3.72 -4.23
C SER A 493 18.79 3.40 -3.04
N ARG A 494 17.56 3.93 -3.02
CA ARG A 494 16.58 3.64 -1.95
C ARG A 494 16.17 2.18 -1.89
N LEU A 495 15.91 1.56 -3.04
CA LEU A 495 15.58 0.14 -3.11
C LEU A 495 16.73 -0.70 -2.55
N LYS A 496 17.98 -0.38 -2.90
CA LYS A 496 19.16 -1.05 -2.36
C LYS A 496 19.23 -0.93 -0.83
N PHE A 497 19.05 0.26 -0.26
CA PHE A 497 19.05 0.42 1.19
C PHE A 497 17.95 -0.39 1.89
N LEU A 498 16.74 -0.44 1.34
CA LEU A 498 15.65 -1.27 1.89
C LEU A 498 15.99 -2.77 1.82
N ASN A 499 16.62 -3.22 0.73
CA ASN A 499 17.09 -4.60 0.60
C ASN A 499 18.23 -4.91 1.58
N ASP A 500 19.17 -3.97 1.78
CA ASP A 500 20.32 -4.11 2.68
C ASP A 500 19.88 -4.27 4.16
N VAL A 501 18.83 -3.56 4.58
CA VAL A 501 18.22 -3.73 5.92
C VAL A 501 17.31 -4.97 6.04
N GLY A 502 17.22 -5.81 5.00
CA GLY A 502 16.48 -7.09 5.06
C GLY A 502 14.98 -6.99 4.84
N LEU A 503 14.49 -5.93 4.20
CA LEU A 503 13.07 -5.76 3.84
C LEU A 503 12.74 -6.25 2.42
N ASN A 504 13.65 -7.00 1.81
CA ASN A 504 13.59 -7.44 0.42
C ASN A 504 12.33 -8.26 0.02
N TYR A 505 11.53 -8.71 0.99
CA TYR A 505 10.30 -9.49 0.77
C TYR A 505 9.01 -8.64 0.75
N LEU A 506 9.08 -7.38 1.19
CA LEU A 506 7.95 -6.46 1.14
C LEU A 506 7.76 -5.94 -0.29
N SER A 507 6.59 -5.39 -0.59
CA SER A 507 6.30 -4.63 -1.82
C SER A 507 6.13 -3.13 -1.48
N LEU A 508 6.18 -2.26 -2.49
CA LEU A 508 6.00 -0.81 -2.30
C LEU A 508 4.53 -0.44 -2.03
N ASP A 509 3.58 -1.23 -2.53
CA ASP A 509 2.14 -1.04 -2.31
C ASP A 509 1.63 -1.60 -0.96
N ARG A 510 2.50 -2.29 -0.20
CA ARG A 510 2.17 -2.83 1.12
C ARG A 510 1.73 -1.69 2.05
N ASN A 511 0.58 -1.87 2.69
CA ASN A 511 0.01 -0.89 3.63
C ASN A 511 0.94 -0.69 4.83
N ALA A 512 1.26 0.56 5.15
CA ALA A 512 2.11 0.93 6.29
C ALA A 512 1.54 0.45 7.63
N ASP A 513 0.21 0.35 7.78
CA ASP A 513 -0.45 -0.16 8.99
C ASP A 513 -0.23 -1.66 9.23
N SER A 514 0.12 -2.41 8.18
CA SER A 514 0.33 -3.86 8.28
C SER A 514 1.76 -4.25 8.65
N LEU A 515 2.63 -3.27 8.85
CA LEU A 515 4.04 -3.46 9.18
C LEU A 515 4.21 -3.70 10.68
N SER A 516 5.08 -4.64 11.03
CA SER A 516 5.57 -4.81 12.40
C SER A 516 6.40 -3.61 12.84
N GLY A 517 6.54 -3.40 14.16
CA GLY A 517 7.37 -2.32 14.70
C GLY A 517 8.80 -2.34 14.16
N GLY A 518 9.41 -3.54 14.07
CA GLY A 518 10.75 -3.72 13.50
C GLY A 518 10.83 -3.43 11.99
N GLU A 519 9.80 -3.76 11.21
CA GLU A 519 9.76 -3.40 9.78
C GLU A 519 9.66 -1.89 9.59
N SER A 520 8.74 -1.23 10.29
CA SER A 520 8.58 0.23 10.25
C SER A 520 9.85 0.96 10.67
N GLN A 521 10.53 0.45 11.70
CA GLN A 521 11.82 0.99 12.15
C GLN A 521 12.90 0.86 11.07
N ARG A 522 13.03 -0.32 10.44
CA ARG A 522 14.00 -0.57 9.36
C ARG A 522 13.71 0.25 8.10
N ILE A 523 12.43 0.46 7.76
CA ILE A 523 12.04 1.39 6.68
C ILE A 523 12.55 2.79 6.99
N ARG A 524 12.29 3.28 8.21
CA ARG A 524 12.73 4.61 8.62
C ARG A 524 14.26 4.73 8.58
N LEU A 525 14.98 3.71 9.04
CA LEU A 525 16.45 3.65 8.93
C LEU A 525 16.93 3.75 7.48
N ALA A 526 16.35 2.95 6.57
CA ALA A 526 16.69 3.01 5.15
C ALA A 526 16.41 4.39 4.54
N SER A 527 15.26 5.01 4.84
CA SER A 527 14.93 6.37 4.39
C SER A 527 15.93 7.41 4.92
N GLN A 528 16.38 7.28 6.17
CA GLN A 528 17.39 8.20 6.73
C GLN A 528 18.74 8.08 6.05
N ILE A 529 19.18 6.87 5.69
CA ILE A 529 20.43 6.68 4.94
C ILE A 529 20.31 7.27 3.54
N GLY A 530 19.15 7.08 2.89
CA GLY A 530 18.86 7.65 1.57
C GLY A 530 18.84 9.19 1.55
N SER A 531 18.63 9.84 2.69
CA SER A 531 18.63 11.32 2.79
C SER A 531 20.02 11.95 2.64
N GLY A 532 21.11 11.18 2.80
CA GLY A 532 22.48 11.67 2.65
C GLY A 532 22.89 12.75 3.66
N LEU A 533 22.19 12.86 4.79
CA LEU A 533 22.50 13.84 5.84
C LEU A 533 23.86 13.53 6.51
N THR A 534 24.57 14.59 6.88
CA THR A 534 25.87 14.53 7.57
C THR A 534 25.86 15.42 8.81
N GLY A 535 26.66 15.10 9.83
CA GLY A 535 26.72 15.87 11.07
C GLY A 535 25.51 15.70 11.99
N VAL A 536 24.63 14.73 11.72
CA VAL A 536 23.44 14.42 12.51
C VAL A 536 23.76 13.41 13.61
N MET A 537 23.03 13.47 14.73
CA MET A 537 23.02 12.43 15.76
C MET A 537 21.79 11.55 15.58
N TYR A 538 21.99 10.30 15.20
CA TYR A 538 20.91 9.30 15.12
C TYR A 538 20.81 8.54 16.42
N VAL A 539 19.60 8.43 16.97
CA VAL A 539 19.32 7.65 18.20
C VAL A 539 18.35 6.53 17.88
N LEU A 540 18.78 5.28 18.03
CA LEU A 540 18.05 4.08 17.63
C LEU A 540 17.69 3.20 18.84
N ASP A 541 16.47 2.65 18.83
CA ASP A 541 15.93 1.84 19.92
C ASP A 541 15.86 0.36 19.50
N GLU A 542 16.83 -0.45 19.91
CA GLU A 542 16.86 -1.92 19.67
C GLU A 542 16.54 -2.31 18.20
N PRO A 543 17.32 -1.82 17.21
CA PRO A 543 17.06 -2.05 15.79
C PRO A 543 17.16 -3.52 15.36
N SER A 544 17.72 -4.41 16.19
CA SER A 544 17.74 -5.86 15.97
C SER A 544 16.39 -6.55 16.21
N ILE A 545 15.39 -5.86 16.80
CA ILE A 545 14.08 -6.46 17.08
C ILE A 545 13.39 -6.98 15.81
N GLY A 546 12.87 -8.20 15.91
CA GLY A 546 12.16 -8.87 14.81
C GLY A 546 13.05 -9.11 13.59
N LEU A 547 14.37 -9.03 13.74
CA LEU A 547 15.36 -9.42 12.75
C LEU A 547 15.92 -10.79 13.11
N HIS A 548 16.19 -11.60 12.10
CA HIS A 548 16.83 -12.90 12.31
C HIS A 548 18.35 -12.73 12.43
N GLN A 549 19.03 -13.55 13.26
CA GLN A 549 20.47 -13.43 13.51
C GLN A 549 21.32 -13.37 12.23
N ARG A 550 20.95 -14.16 11.21
CA ARG A 550 21.58 -14.15 9.88
C ARG A 550 21.70 -12.74 9.28
N ASP A 551 20.69 -11.89 9.48
CA ASP A 551 20.58 -10.58 8.85
C ASP A 551 21.15 -9.46 9.74
N ASN A 552 21.53 -9.77 10.98
CA ASN A 552 22.06 -8.83 11.96
C ASN A 552 23.38 -8.17 11.50
N ALA A 553 24.28 -8.95 10.90
CA ALA A 553 25.53 -8.42 10.34
C ALA A 553 25.28 -7.34 9.25
N ARG A 554 24.19 -7.45 8.48
CA ARG A 554 23.83 -6.45 7.45
C ARG A 554 23.31 -5.17 8.10
N LEU A 555 22.49 -5.29 9.15
CA LEU A 555 22.06 -4.14 9.95
C LEU A 555 23.27 -3.40 10.54
N ILE A 556 24.22 -4.12 11.16
CA ILE A 556 25.45 -3.53 11.70
C ILE A 556 26.26 -2.83 10.61
N GLY A 557 26.42 -3.45 9.44
CA GLY A 557 27.09 -2.83 8.29
C GLY A 557 26.41 -1.52 7.85
N THR A 558 25.07 -1.48 7.95
CA THR A 558 24.27 -0.32 7.62
C THR A 558 24.43 0.81 8.65
N LEU A 559 24.48 0.48 9.95
CA LEU A 559 24.76 1.44 11.03
C LEU A 559 26.17 2.03 10.92
N ARG A 560 27.15 1.20 10.55
CA ARG A 560 28.52 1.65 10.24
C ARG A 560 28.54 2.59 9.05
N HIS A 561 27.82 2.27 7.98
CA HIS A 561 27.72 3.17 6.83
C HIS A 561 27.12 4.53 7.22
N LEU A 562 26.03 4.53 8.02
CA LEU A 562 25.42 5.78 8.51
C LEU A 562 26.40 6.63 9.32
N ARG A 563 27.22 6.00 10.17
CA ARG A 563 28.33 6.64 10.89
C ARG A 563 29.38 7.18 9.93
N ASP A 564 29.81 6.38 8.95
CA ASP A 564 30.91 6.69 8.03
C ASP A 564 30.55 7.85 7.07
N LEU A 565 29.27 8.17 6.90
CA LEU A 565 28.80 9.41 6.27
C LEU A 565 29.12 10.68 7.09
N GLY A 566 29.71 10.54 8.29
CA GLY A 566 30.04 11.65 9.18
C GLY A 566 28.94 11.96 10.21
N ASN A 567 28.16 10.95 10.60
CA ASN A 567 27.12 11.06 11.62
C ASN A 567 27.56 10.37 12.93
N SER A 568 26.95 10.80 14.03
CA SER A 568 27.08 10.08 15.32
C SER A 568 25.89 9.15 15.48
N VAL A 569 26.12 7.87 15.73
CA VAL A 569 25.06 6.85 15.80
C VAL A 569 25.02 6.29 17.22
N LEU A 570 23.94 6.57 17.94
CA LEU A 570 23.69 6.10 19.29
C LEU A 570 22.62 5.01 19.25
N VAL A 571 22.93 3.82 19.76
CA VAL A 571 22.02 2.67 19.69
C VAL A 571 21.79 2.11 21.08
N VAL A 572 20.54 1.94 21.47
CA VAL A 572 20.18 1.13 22.66
C VAL A 572 20.08 -0.32 22.20
N GLU A 573 20.92 -1.21 22.74
CA GLU A 573 20.97 -2.61 22.28
C GLU A 573 21.35 -3.61 23.39
N HIS A 574 20.96 -4.86 23.14
CA HIS A 574 21.22 -6.03 23.96
C HIS A 574 21.85 -7.19 23.17
N ASP A 575 21.87 -7.11 21.84
CA ASP A 575 22.53 -8.09 21.00
C ASP A 575 24.06 -8.07 21.13
N GLU A 576 24.65 -9.26 21.24
CA GLU A 576 26.09 -9.44 21.44
C GLU A 576 26.90 -8.91 20.26
N GLU A 577 26.51 -9.23 19.02
CA GLU A 577 27.25 -8.79 17.83
C GLU A 577 27.20 -7.26 17.68
N ALA A 578 26.06 -6.65 17.94
CA ALA A 578 25.89 -5.20 17.92
C ALA A 578 26.78 -4.50 18.95
N ILE A 579 26.80 -5.00 20.20
CA ILE A 579 27.66 -4.46 21.27
C ILE A 579 29.13 -4.61 20.89
N ARG A 580 29.56 -5.78 20.41
CA ARG A 580 30.95 -6.02 19.99
C ARG A 580 31.36 -5.19 18.78
N ALA A 581 30.43 -4.85 17.91
CA ALA A 581 30.69 -4.08 16.71
C ALA A 581 30.81 -2.56 16.95
N ALA A 582 30.45 -2.09 18.15
CA ALA A 582 30.46 -0.69 18.53
C ALA A 582 31.87 -0.10 18.63
N ASP A 583 32.02 1.18 18.29
CA ASP A 583 33.25 1.92 18.54
C ASP A 583 33.38 2.30 20.03
N HIS A 584 32.24 2.46 20.72
CA HIS A 584 32.15 2.78 22.13
C HIS A 584 30.90 2.14 22.75
N CYS A 585 31.00 1.65 23.98
CA CYS A 585 29.92 0.98 24.70
C CYS A 585 29.74 1.61 26.08
N ILE A 586 28.49 1.73 26.51
CA ILE A 586 28.09 2.28 27.82
C ILE A 586 27.17 1.28 28.50
N ASP A 587 27.59 0.77 29.64
CA ASP A 587 26.77 -0.14 30.46
C ASP A 587 26.05 0.64 31.57
N MET A 588 24.72 0.62 31.52
CA MET A 588 23.84 1.36 32.42
C MET A 588 23.30 0.49 33.55
N GLY A 589 23.56 0.94 34.78
CA GLY A 589 22.93 0.56 36.05
C GLY A 589 23.14 -0.89 36.49
N PRO A 590 23.46 -1.15 37.77
CA PRO A 590 23.55 -2.52 38.27
C PRO A 590 22.17 -3.20 38.40
N GLY A 591 21.09 -2.43 38.25
CA GLY A 591 19.70 -2.86 38.42
C GLY A 591 18.70 -1.93 37.70
N ALA A 592 17.41 -2.17 37.92
CA ALA A 592 16.32 -1.42 37.31
C ALA A 592 15.73 -0.34 38.24
N GLY A 593 15.07 0.67 37.67
CA GLY A 593 14.33 1.69 38.42
C GLY A 593 15.25 2.50 39.35
N VAL A 594 14.89 2.61 40.63
CA VAL A 594 15.68 3.37 41.62
C VAL A 594 17.10 2.84 41.83
N HIS A 595 17.34 1.56 41.51
CA HIS A 595 18.63 0.89 41.62
C HIS A 595 19.50 1.04 40.36
N GLY A 596 18.94 1.57 39.27
CA GLY A 596 19.66 1.89 38.04
C GLY A 596 20.18 3.33 38.01
N GLY A 597 20.24 3.89 36.80
CA GLY A 597 20.51 5.32 36.56
C GLY A 597 21.96 5.75 36.79
N ARG A 598 22.91 4.81 36.80
CA ARG A 598 24.35 5.05 36.93
C ARG A 598 25.08 4.44 35.74
N VAL A 599 26.20 5.01 35.33
CA VAL A 599 27.10 4.40 34.35
C VAL A 599 28.04 3.47 35.11
N ILE A 600 28.03 2.17 34.78
CA ILE A 600 28.86 1.14 35.43
C ILE A 600 30.20 0.98 34.73
N ALA A 601 30.15 0.95 33.40
CA ALA A 601 31.33 0.87 32.54
C ALA A 601 31.10 1.71 31.29
N GLN A 602 32.18 2.32 30.78
CA GLN A 602 32.20 2.96 29.48
C GLN A 602 33.57 2.76 28.85
N GLY A 603 33.63 2.64 27.52
CA GLY A 603 34.88 2.36 26.81
C GLY A 603 34.64 1.59 25.53
N THR A 604 35.64 0.85 25.07
CA THR A 604 35.48 -0.17 24.03
C THR A 604 34.69 -1.38 24.57
N PRO A 605 34.09 -2.20 23.69
CA PRO A 605 33.42 -3.43 24.13
C PRO A 605 34.31 -4.37 24.93
N ASP A 606 35.62 -4.42 24.61
CA ASP A 606 36.60 -5.24 25.34
C ASP A 606 36.89 -4.68 26.74
N GLU A 607 36.96 -3.36 26.90
CA GLU A 607 37.10 -2.71 28.21
C GLU A 607 35.85 -2.94 29.09
N VAL A 608 34.65 -2.89 28.50
CA VAL A 608 33.40 -3.23 29.21
C VAL A 608 33.39 -4.72 29.59
N ALA A 609 33.84 -5.62 28.71
CA ALA A 609 33.93 -7.05 28.99
C ALA A 609 34.93 -7.38 30.12
N ALA A 610 35.99 -6.58 30.26
CA ALA A 610 36.99 -6.72 31.31
C ALA A 610 36.54 -6.14 32.67
N ASN A 611 35.47 -5.33 32.71
CA ASN A 611 35.00 -4.71 33.94
C ASN A 611 34.17 -5.70 34.78
N PRO A 612 34.62 -6.08 35.99
CA PRO A 612 33.93 -7.07 36.83
C PRO A 612 32.60 -6.56 37.42
N GLU A 613 32.40 -5.24 37.52
CA GLU A 613 31.15 -4.64 37.99
C GLU A 613 30.07 -4.61 36.90
N SER A 614 30.47 -4.70 35.63
CA SER A 614 29.54 -4.73 34.50
C SER A 614 28.86 -6.09 34.40
N LEU A 615 27.54 -6.13 34.63
CA LEU A 615 26.77 -7.35 34.41
C LEU A 615 26.84 -7.76 32.94
N THR A 616 26.71 -6.79 32.03
CA THR A 616 26.84 -7.03 30.59
C THR A 616 28.23 -7.58 30.25
N GLY A 617 29.29 -6.99 30.80
CA GLY A 617 30.67 -7.45 30.63
C GLY A 617 30.90 -8.89 31.10
N ARG A 618 30.24 -9.32 32.18
CA ARG A 618 30.28 -10.71 32.64
C ARG A 618 29.62 -11.70 31.66
N TYR A 619 28.60 -11.28 30.92
CA TYR A 619 28.05 -12.10 29.83
C TYR A 619 28.96 -12.09 28.60
N LEU A 620 29.48 -10.92 28.20
CA LEU A 620 30.39 -10.77 27.05
C LEU A 620 31.70 -11.55 27.22
N SER A 621 32.24 -11.62 28.44
CA SER A 621 33.44 -12.42 28.74
C SER A 621 33.16 -13.92 28.87
N GLY A 622 31.88 -14.33 28.91
CA GLY A 622 31.47 -15.71 29.15
C GLY A 622 31.55 -16.16 30.61
N ALA A 623 31.86 -15.24 31.55
CA ALA A 623 31.83 -15.52 32.99
C ALA A 623 30.41 -15.87 33.47
N LEU A 624 29.39 -15.28 32.85
CA LEU A 624 27.98 -15.65 32.94
C LEU A 624 27.47 -16.12 31.58
N ARG A 625 26.54 -17.07 31.57
CA ARG A 625 25.88 -17.57 30.35
C ARG A 625 24.53 -18.17 30.69
N ILE A 626 23.62 -18.16 29.72
CA ILE A 626 22.36 -18.92 29.82
C ILE A 626 22.69 -20.39 29.54
N ALA A 627 22.55 -21.24 30.56
CA ALA A 627 22.87 -22.65 30.44
C ALA A 627 21.86 -23.38 29.54
N VAL A 628 22.37 -24.15 28.58
CA VAL A 628 21.53 -25.08 27.81
C VAL A 628 21.11 -26.23 28.72
N PRO A 629 19.81 -26.55 28.87
CA PRO A 629 19.36 -27.63 29.73
C PRO A 629 20.04 -28.96 29.36
N ALA A 630 20.67 -29.62 30.35
CA ALA A 630 21.35 -30.90 30.15
C ALA A 630 20.40 -32.04 29.76
N ARG A 631 19.12 -31.91 30.12
CA ARG A 631 18.03 -32.80 29.70
C ARG A 631 16.88 -31.96 29.18
N ARG A 632 16.36 -32.30 28.00
CA ARG A 632 15.13 -31.72 27.43
C ARG A 632 13.97 -32.66 27.73
N VAL A 633 12.77 -32.10 27.88
CA VAL A 633 11.55 -32.91 27.98
C VAL A 633 11.33 -33.56 26.61
N GLU A 634 11.27 -34.89 26.59
CA GLU A 634 11.03 -35.65 25.37
C GLU A 634 9.61 -35.40 24.85
N ARG A 635 9.45 -35.43 23.52
CA ARG A 635 8.14 -35.52 22.87
C ARG A 635 7.55 -36.91 23.21
N ARG A 636 6.80 -37.00 24.31
CA ARG A 636 6.09 -38.22 24.71
C ARG A 636 4.64 -38.12 24.26
N GLY A 637 4.09 -39.20 23.70
CA GLY A 637 2.66 -39.37 23.41
C GLY A 637 1.77 -39.52 24.65
N GLN A 638 2.14 -38.93 25.78
CA GLN A 638 1.31 -38.83 26.97
C GLN A 638 1.47 -37.42 27.54
N ALA A 639 0.41 -36.62 27.41
CA ALA A 639 0.40 -35.24 27.88
C ALA A 639 0.69 -35.16 29.39
N TRP A 640 1.48 -34.17 29.78
CA TRP A 640 1.86 -33.93 31.17
C TRP A 640 0.59 -33.62 31.98
N GLY A 641 0.10 -34.59 32.77
CA GLY A 641 -1.14 -34.47 33.54
C GLY A 641 -2.43 -34.96 32.86
N ALA A 642 -2.34 -35.67 31.73
CA ALA A 642 -3.51 -36.22 31.05
C ALA A 642 -4.27 -37.26 31.89
N ARG A 643 -5.52 -36.95 32.25
CA ARG A 643 -6.55 -37.94 32.56
C ARG A 643 -7.23 -38.34 31.25
N GLY A 644 -6.86 -39.49 30.69
CA GLY A 644 -7.56 -40.08 29.53
C GLY A 644 -7.04 -39.68 28.15
N ASP A 645 -7.89 -39.93 27.14
CA ASP A 645 -7.70 -39.91 25.68
C ASP A 645 -7.51 -38.49 25.09
N THR A 646 -6.70 -37.65 25.76
CA THR A 646 -6.44 -36.26 25.35
C THR A 646 -5.38 -36.21 24.25
N ALA A 647 -5.64 -35.43 23.20
CA ALA A 647 -4.73 -35.26 22.07
C ALA A 647 -3.35 -34.79 22.55
N THR A 648 -2.30 -35.47 22.10
CA THR A 648 -0.92 -35.22 22.52
C THR A 648 -0.23 -34.15 21.68
N GLU A 649 -0.83 -33.81 20.55
CA GLU A 649 -0.26 -32.97 19.50
C GLU A 649 -1.37 -32.15 18.85
N LEU A 650 -1.03 -30.93 18.45
CA LEU A 650 -1.87 -30.08 17.63
C LEU A 650 -1.37 -30.15 16.19
N HIS A 651 -2.25 -30.53 15.27
CA HIS A 651 -1.91 -30.70 13.86
C HIS A 651 -2.58 -29.60 13.03
N ILE A 652 -1.78 -28.81 12.32
CA ILE A 652 -2.24 -27.80 11.37
C ILE A 652 -2.02 -28.36 9.98
N SER A 653 -3.09 -28.55 9.22
CA SER A 653 -3.01 -29.03 7.84
C SER A 653 -3.31 -27.94 6.82
N GLY A 654 -2.56 -27.98 5.72
CA GLY A 654 -2.80 -27.18 4.54
C GLY A 654 -2.79 -25.67 4.75
N ALA A 655 -2.02 -25.13 5.70
CA ALA A 655 -1.98 -23.69 5.95
C ALA A 655 -1.49 -22.91 4.70
N ARG A 656 -2.30 -21.95 4.25
CA ARG A 656 -2.17 -21.21 2.98
C ARG A 656 -2.33 -19.69 3.12
N GLY A 657 -2.36 -19.17 4.35
CA GLY A 657 -2.41 -17.73 4.59
C GLY A 657 -1.18 -17.00 4.04
N ASN A 658 -1.40 -15.85 3.39
CA ASN A 658 -0.35 -15.00 2.82
C ASN A 658 0.65 -15.78 1.94
N ASN A 659 1.89 -15.96 2.42
CA ASN A 659 2.96 -16.64 1.69
C ASN A 659 3.18 -18.09 2.13
N LEU A 660 2.31 -18.67 2.96
CA LEU A 660 2.38 -20.07 3.36
C LEU A 660 1.99 -20.99 2.19
N GLN A 661 2.80 -22.03 1.96
CA GLN A 661 2.65 -22.94 0.82
C GLN A 661 2.08 -24.30 1.25
N ARG A 662 0.79 -24.36 1.59
CA ARG A 662 0.11 -25.59 2.07
C ARG A 662 0.91 -26.29 3.19
N VAL A 663 1.27 -25.52 4.21
CA VAL A 663 2.17 -25.99 5.26
C VAL A 663 1.44 -26.96 6.19
N GLU A 664 2.06 -28.10 6.44
CA GLU A 664 1.67 -29.10 7.45
C GLU A 664 2.58 -28.96 8.67
N VAL A 665 2.01 -28.79 9.87
CA VAL A 665 2.79 -28.60 11.11
C VAL A 665 2.18 -29.38 12.27
N GLU A 666 3.03 -30.13 12.96
CA GLU A 666 2.72 -30.78 14.24
C GLU A 666 3.36 -29.99 15.39
N ILE A 667 2.54 -29.55 16.34
CA ILE A 667 2.97 -28.82 17.53
C ILE A 667 2.73 -29.70 18.78
N PRO A 668 3.78 -30.11 19.50
CA PRO A 668 3.60 -30.94 20.68
C PRO A 668 2.97 -30.17 21.84
N VAL A 669 2.01 -30.79 22.52
CA VAL A 669 1.32 -30.20 23.67
C VAL A 669 2.18 -30.32 24.93
N GLY A 670 2.20 -29.27 25.76
CA GLY A 670 2.90 -29.28 27.06
C GLY A 670 4.41 -29.08 26.99
N LEU A 671 4.95 -28.70 25.83
CA LEU A 671 6.37 -28.38 25.63
C LEU A 671 6.60 -26.89 25.38
N PHE A 672 7.82 -26.42 25.66
CA PHE A 672 8.26 -25.07 25.29
C PHE A 672 8.64 -25.06 23.80
N THR A 673 7.69 -24.70 22.95
CA THR A 673 7.87 -24.68 21.49
C THR A 673 8.26 -23.29 20.99
N CYS A 674 9.37 -23.21 20.27
CA CYS A 674 9.81 -21.97 19.61
C CYS A 674 9.60 -22.07 18.11
N VAL A 675 8.78 -21.17 17.54
CA VAL A 675 8.65 -21.01 16.08
C VAL A 675 9.72 -20.05 15.59
N THR A 676 10.69 -20.55 14.83
CA THR A 676 11.82 -19.80 14.32
C THR A 676 11.81 -19.69 12.79
N GLY A 677 12.61 -18.77 12.25
CA GLY A 677 12.69 -18.49 10.81
C GLY A 677 12.99 -17.02 10.53
N VAL A 678 13.38 -16.72 9.30
CA VAL A 678 13.74 -15.36 8.86
C VAL A 678 12.53 -14.41 8.84
N SER A 679 12.76 -13.10 8.89
CA SER A 679 11.68 -12.11 8.74
C SER A 679 10.97 -12.30 7.40
N GLY A 680 9.64 -12.22 7.39
CA GLY A 680 8.83 -12.53 6.22
C GLY A 680 8.57 -14.02 5.94
N SER A 681 9.10 -14.97 6.72
CA SER A 681 8.88 -16.41 6.47
C SER A 681 7.47 -16.94 6.79
N GLY A 682 6.52 -16.09 7.19
CA GLY A 682 5.16 -16.49 7.53
C GLY A 682 4.93 -16.92 8.99
N LYS A 683 5.88 -16.68 9.91
CA LYS A 683 5.74 -17.05 11.35
C LYS A 683 4.48 -16.47 11.99
N SER A 684 4.27 -15.17 11.84
CA SER A 684 3.10 -14.47 12.40
C SER A 684 1.81 -14.97 11.76
N THR A 685 1.82 -15.25 10.45
CA THR A 685 0.66 -15.80 9.76
C THR A 685 0.31 -17.20 10.26
N LEU A 686 1.29 -18.06 10.45
CA LEU A 686 1.06 -19.41 10.98
C LEU A 686 0.54 -19.37 12.43
N VAL A 687 1.18 -18.60 13.31
CA VAL A 687 0.89 -18.63 14.76
C VAL A 687 -0.28 -17.73 15.15
N ASN A 688 -0.31 -16.49 14.67
CA ASN A 688 -1.31 -15.51 15.08
C ASN A 688 -2.54 -15.56 14.16
N ASP A 689 -2.32 -15.44 12.85
CA ASP A 689 -3.42 -15.28 11.89
C ASP A 689 -4.14 -16.61 11.61
N THR A 690 -3.44 -17.75 11.67
CA THR A 690 -4.04 -19.09 11.48
C THR A 690 -4.34 -19.76 12.83
N LEU A 691 -3.32 -20.15 13.60
CA LEU A 691 -3.50 -20.98 14.79
C LEU A 691 -4.30 -20.28 15.89
N TYR A 692 -3.86 -19.11 16.35
CA TYR A 692 -4.55 -18.39 17.43
C TYR A 692 -5.98 -18.02 17.02
N ALA A 693 -6.17 -17.48 15.82
CA ALA A 693 -7.50 -17.11 15.33
C ALA A 693 -8.46 -18.32 15.26
N ALA A 694 -7.99 -19.47 14.78
CA ALA A 694 -8.81 -20.69 14.69
C ALA A 694 -9.17 -21.22 16.08
N VAL A 695 -8.20 -21.30 16.99
CA VAL A 695 -8.43 -21.76 18.37
C VAL A 695 -9.33 -20.79 19.13
N ALA A 696 -9.13 -19.47 18.98
CA ALA A 696 -9.99 -18.46 19.59
C ALA A 696 -11.42 -18.50 19.05
N ARG A 697 -11.62 -18.75 17.75
CA ARG A 697 -12.94 -18.95 17.14
C ARG A 697 -13.61 -20.20 17.74
N LYS A 698 -12.88 -21.30 17.91
CA LYS A 698 -13.42 -22.55 18.45
C LYS A 698 -13.73 -22.50 19.95
N LEU A 699 -12.81 -21.98 20.77
CA LEU A 699 -12.92 -21.99 22.24
C LEU A 699 -13.71 -20.80 22.80
N TYR A 700 -13.63 -19.63 22.16
CA TYR A 700 -14.24 -18.39 22.68
C TYR A 700 -15.40 -17.86 21.84
N ASN A 701 -15.77 -18.55 20.76
CA ASN A 701 -16.70 -18.03 19.75
C ASN A 701 -16.27 -16.64 19.24
N SER A 702 -14.95 -16.41 19.15
CA SER A 702 -14.40 -15.17 18.61
C SER A 702 -14.82 -14.99 17.14
N HIS A 703 -15.04 -13.73 16.73
CA HIS A 703 -15.25 -13.37 15.33
C HIS A 703 -13.95 -13.27 14.52
N ALA A 704 -12.79 -13.60 15.12
CA ALA A 704 -11.52 -13.66 14.42
C ALA A 704 -11.58 -14.70 13.29
N GLU A 705 -11.12 -14.30 12.10
CA GLU A 705 -11.11 -15.14 10.93
C GLU A 705 -9.72 -15.76 10.77
N PRO A 706 -9.58 -17.08 10.89
CA PRO A 706 -8.30 -17.71 10.67
C PRO A 706 -7.90 -17.61 9.20
N ALA A 707 -6.63 -17.30 8.94
CA ALA A 707 -6.12 -17.30 7.58
C ALA A 707 -6.28 -18.70 6.93
N PRO A 708 -6.41 -18.78 5.59
CA PRO A 708 -6.76 -20.02 4.88
C PRO A 708 -5.94 -21.24 5.32
N HIS A 709 -6.61 -22.35 5.63
CA HIS A 709 -6.03 -23.64 6.01
C HIS A 709 -7.04 -24.78 5.72
N ASP A 710 -6.60 -26.04 5.79
CA ASP A 710 -7.48 -27.20 5.57
C ASP A 710 -8.17 -27.62 6.87
N THR A 711 -7.43 -28.11 7.87
CA THR A 711 -7.95 -28.48 9.19
C THR A 711 -6.97 -28.14 10.31
N ILE A 712 -7.48 -27.97 11.54
CA ILE A 712 -6.66 -27.93 12.76
C ILE A 712 -7.25 -28.92 13.77
N GLU A 713 -6.47 -29.94 14.11
CA GLU A 713 -6.83 -31.05 15.00
C GLU A 713 -6.06 -30.94 16.33
N GLY A 714 -6.59 -31.54 17.41
CA GLY A 714 -5.96 -31.48 18.73
C GLY A 714 -6.32 -30.23 19.55
N ILE A 715 -7.31 -29.44 19.12
CA ILE A 715 -7.78 -28.24 19.86
C ILE A 715 -8.46 -28.64 21.17
N GLU A 716 -9.11 -29.80 21.19
CA GLU A 716 -9.79 -30.41 22.35
C GLU A 716 -8.87 -30.69 23.55
N ALA A 717 -7.55 -30.67 23.35
CA ALA A 717 -6.58 -30.76 24.44
C ALA A 717 -6.48 -29.46 25.28
N PHE A 718 -7.12 -28.36 24.86
CA PHE A 718 -6.97 -27.05 25.48
C PHE A 718 -8.32 -26.45 25.92
N ASP A 719 -8.38 -25.99 27.17
CA ASP A 719 -9.54 -25.24 27.68
C ASP A 719 -9.54 -23.77 27.22
N LYS A 720 -8.34 -23.21 27.00
CA LYS A 720 -8.13 -21.78 26.73
C LYS A 720 -6.84 -21.53 25.95
N VAL A 721 -6.85 -20.50 25.11
CA VAL A 721 -5.66 -19.97 24.43
C VAL A 721 -5.44 -18.51 24.83
N ILE A 722 -4.24 -18.18 25.29
CA ILE A 722 -3.90 -16.81 25.71
C ILE A 722 -2.84 -16.26 24.77
N ASN A 723 -3.18 -15.21 24.04
CA ASN A 723 -2.21 -14.43 23.27
C ASN A 723 -1.72 -13.25 24.13
N VAL A 724 -0.43 -13.28 24.50
CA VAL A 724 0.24 -12.18 25.19
C VAL A 724 0.87 -11.28 24.14
N ASP A 725 0.10 -10.29 23.69
CA ASP A 725 0.48 -9.36 22.62
C ASP A 725 1.37 -8.20 23.14
N GLN A 726 2.11 -7.57 22.22
CA GLN A 726 2.94 -6.39 22.43
C GLN A 726 2.18 -5.07 22.19
N SER A 727 0.88 -5.12 21.89
CA SER A 727 0.05 -3.92 21.80
C SER A 727 -0.01 -3.15 23.13
N PRO A 728 -0.14 -1.81 23.10
CA PRO A 728 -0.15 -1.01 24.31
C PRO A 728 -1.31 -1.40 25.22
N ILE A 729 -1.05 -1.48 26.53
CA ILE A 729 -2.02 -1.79 27.60
C ILE A 729 -3.31 -0.96 27.46
N GLY A 730 -3.19 0.30 27.05
CA GLY A 730 -4.31 1.10 26.61
C GLY A 730 -3.85 2.34 25.88
N ARG A 731 -4.79 2.98 25.16
CA ARG A 731 -4.52 4.17 24.33
C ARG A 731 -4.70 5.49 25.09
N THR A 732 -5.03 5.43 26.38
CA THR A 732 -5.27 6.61 27.21
C THR A 732 -4.43 6.56 28.46
N PRO A 733 -4.07 7.71 29.06
CA PRO A 733 -3.34 7.77 30.33
C PRO A 733 -4.06 7.11 31.52
N ARG A 734 -5.35 6.76 31.37
CA ARG A 734 -6.12 6.06 32.42
C ARG A 734 -5.71 4.60 32.55
N SER A 735 -5.18 4.01 31.49
CA SER A 735 -4.72 2.63 31.48
C SER A 735 -3.30 2.55 32.02
N ASN A 736 -3.15 1.97 33.22
CA ASN A 736 -1.87 1.75 33.89
C ASN A 736 -1.82 0.34 34.51
N PRO A 737 -0.65 -0.12 35.02
CA PRO A 737 -0.51 -1.46 35.58
C PRO A 737 -1.52 -1.78 36.70
N ALA A 738 -1.84 -0.82 37.57
CA ALA A 738 -2.78 -1.03 38.67
C ALA A 738 -4.23 -1.19 38.18
N THR A 739 -4.64 -0.43 37.17
CA THR A 739 -5.97 -0.58 36.57
C THR A 739 -6.08 -1.85 35.73
N TYR A 740 -5.02 -2.21 34.99
CA TYR A 740 -5.03 -3.35 34.07
C TYR A 740 -5.04 -4.69 34.82
N THR A 741 -4.27 -4.78 35.90
CA THR A 741 -4.24 -5.96 36.79
C THR A 741 -5.46 -6.04 37.71
N GLY A 742 -6.32 -5.02 37.73
CA GLY A 742 -7.46 -4.93 38.64
C GLY A 742 -7.07 -4.61 40.10
N LEU A 743 -5.79 -4.39 40.40
CA LEU A 743 -5.30 -4.06 41.75
C LEU A 743 -5.89 -2.75 42.29
N PHE A 744 -6.22 -1.79 41.41
CA PHE A 744 -6.74 -0.50 41.85
C PHE A 744 -8.14 -0.58 42.46
N THR A 745 -8.96 -1.56 42.07
CA THR A 745 -10.32 -1.74 42.61
C THR A 745 -10.32 -2.04 44.11
N PRO A 746 -9.62 -3.08 44.61
CA PRO A 746 -9.54 -3.36 46.04
C PRO A 746 -8.68 -2.36 46.84
N ILE A 747 -7.87 -1.51 46.19
CA ILE A 747 -7.17 -0.41 46.88
C ILE A 747 -8.11 0.78 47.11
N ARG A 748 -9.12 0.94 46.24
CA ARG A 748 -10.08 2.05 46.30
C ARG A 748 -11.26 1.74 47.23
N GLU A 749 -11.68 0.49 47.28
CA GLU A 749 -12.66 -0.05 48.25
C GLU A 749 -12.02 -0.19 49.63
#